data_AF-A0A956MBN2-F1
#
_entry.id   AF-A0A956MBN2-F1
#
_cell.length_a   1.000
_cell.length_b   1.000
_cell.length_c   1.000
_cell.angle_alpha   90.00
_cell.angle_beta   90.00
_cell.angle_gamma   90.00
#
_symmetry.space_group_name_H-M   'P 1'
#
loop_
_entity.id
_entity.type
_entity.pdbx_description
1 polymer ?
#
loop_
_entity_poly.entity_id
_entity_poly.type
_entity_poly.pdbx_seq_one_letter_code
_entity_poly.pdbx_strand_id
1 'polypeptide(L)'
;AFRAAFRDTRADTAVYFAVTPYGFLSPDTLFRIKSNDLQSTQNTADLIIIAHAKFLTEAERLAAHRRSVSGLRVKVVDIADVYNQFNYGIFAAQAIKDFLNYAYSSWQYPAPQFALLLGDGCWDPRKIGGDAVQTTFIPVLGNPVSDSRLVCFDGPEDFLPDMFIGRLPVYTQEEASVIVDKIIQYDLEPIPTHIKKFAFLNGGINTDEQLQFRAQSEELINRYIDPAPVAGEPIRIYKDTDGRTEGEMQPEILQTFADGVSTFVFSGHAASSTWETMLQNEDIDKLQNIDKLPVVFSMTCHTGKFAEPRQVSFAEDFMRLPQRGAAAFWGTSGWGWITQDGWLLDGLFNSLAIDSVREIGALVTAAKLKLHTQHPQTDGRNVNVIDQYTLFGDPSMKLKLPLQPDLYVPPQVISTEPETLSELDSITVLIVKIENLGLATTDSVEINTDIFNSENSLIFSTRSRIAPIGLRDSLRIYWTGQNRRGPYKVQLVVNPLNSIGEVRFDNNSLSQEIYFYSSNLTIAEPAVLTQISETQPTLYVYNPEISQESSASYEFEIDTLSNFTSPFLIQSEKVNEQHVRTGWKVSSVLADGLYFWRCRRNTESIQSPWVNAYFWINSGSSDWSFRQEKQFWPQNGTTYGTQSSGILLPLDNSKTKTLQVRSLGFSDGNGYCDLIIDGQKINTNTDFRGHNLLSIDPVSQQITVGPLNFNTSSSNTASDSMAAVLRDLPDRSMLLIGIHGDGSEAITEAALQEFENFGSAFSGDVSLNDSWSLIGVKGATDKSKTEKRTANGLGPAVVSDTMLQFVQNGEFYSQPLGPALSWGVLHFVQDTFRLIPGPTEIANMHINIEGKLNSQVAWMKINEFSQSGEYDLSAIDVSQFPYLRLHAIFTDDDGLDSPVLRSWQLSYEPAGDIAIDPTSVNLSADSLLAGENIRLSADIYAFNAFTKDSVGIALSVVNDLGDYSTLNSKKIKIPYNNSTRVSFDFMLATQGSHRLKLDIDNLNEVAESHELNNTVNLTAFSRRDEEPPSIQIFVDSKTPLNNEYISATPLILYEIYDDSPAAIQDTSNFVLYLDNKRIYFNSPQPDMELLPKNEDKLRAQILFEPDLTPGNHILSIEVTDAFGYKNNLLQELKVAENFALYDVLNYPNPFSSETVFTFFLTQEAQSVQIKIFTVTGKLIQVLENYSPEIGYNQIPWDSRDHDFDLLANGIYLYKVIAKQNDKTVEFIGKAAIAR
;
A
#
# COMPACT_ATOMS: atom_id res chain seq x y z
N ALA A 1 -92.74 -17.14 10.93
CA ALA A 1 -92.13 -16.50 12.11
C ALA A 1 -92.04 -17.55 13.22
N PHE A 2 -90.85 -17.92 13.66
CA PHE A 2 -90.66 -18.87 14.74
C PHE A 2 -90.54 -18.12 16.07
N ARG A 3 -91.18 -18.61 17.13
CA ARG A 3 -91.08 -18.06 18.49
C ARG A 3 -90.39 -19.11 19.36
N ALA A 4 -89.15 -18.85 19.76
CA ALA A 4 -88.42 -19.69 20.69
C ALA A 4 -88.39 -19.00 22.07
N ALA A 5 -88.62 -19.77 23.13
CA ALA A 5 -88.50 -19.33 24.51
C ALA A 5 -87.71 -20.39 25.28
N PHE A 6 -86.72 -19.96 26.06
CA PHE A 6 -85.95 -20.82 26.95
C PHE A 6 -85.68 -20.07 28.26
N ARG A 7 -85.26 -20.80 29.28
CA ARG A 7 -84.92 -20.26 30.61
C ARG A 7 -83.55 -20.78 31.00
N ASP A 8 -82.65 -19.88 31.34
CA ASP A 8 -81.31 -20.21 31.88
C ASP A 8 -81.25 -19.81 33.37
N THR A 9 -80.45 -20.53 34.13
CA THR A 9 -80.20 -20.37 35.57
C THR A 9 -78.76 -19.96 35.88
N ARG A 10 -77.93 -19.71 34.87
CA ARG A 10 -76.55 -19.23 35.05
C ARG A 10 -76.50 -17.79 35.58
N ALA A 11 -75.49 -17.50 36.41
CA ALA A 11 -75.26 -16.19 37.02
C ALA A 11 -74.44 -15.25 36.12
N ASP A 12 -73.84 -15.77 35.04
CA ASP A 12 -72.88 -15.07 34.18
C ASP A 12 -73.53 -14.71 32.83
N THR A 13 -73.05 -13.65 32.18
CA THR A 13 -73.56 -13.20 30.87
C THR A 13 -73.29 -14.26 29.79
N ALA A 14 -74.32 -14.79 29.14
CA ALA A 14 -74.19 -15.79 28.09
C ALA A 14 -74.88 -15.36 26.78
N VAL A 15 -74.28 -15.74 25.64
CA VAL A 15 -74.85 -15.57 24.31
C VAL A 15 -75.55 -16.88 23.90
N TYR A 16 -76.78 -16.78 23.41
CA TYR A 16 -77.58 -17.95 22.99
C TYR A 16 -77.85 -17.89 21.50
N PHE A 17 -77.52 -18.97 20.79
CA PHE A 17 -77.85 -19.17 19.39
C PHE A 17 -79.01 -20.16 19.27
N ALA A 18 -80.03 -19.83 18.49
CA ALA A 18 -81.16 -20.71 18.21
C ALA A 18 -81.06 -21.23 16.76
N VAL A 19 -80.86 -22.54 16.59
CA VAL A 19 -80.71 -23.19 15.27
C VAL A 19 -81.69 -24.35 15.12
N THR A 20 -82.01 -24.72 13.88
CA THR A 20 -82.86 -25.89 13.57
C THR A 20 -82.10 -27.19 13.84
N PRO A 21 -82.76 -28.37 13.94
CA PRO A 21 -82.07 -29.65 14.12
C PRO A 21 -81.03 -29.96 13.03
N TYR A 22 -81.18 -29.39 11.84
CA TYR A 22 -80.25 -29.50 10.71
C TYR A 22 -79.07 -28.52 10.79
N GLY A 23 -79.07 -27.58 11.74
CA GLY A 23 -77.98 -26.62 12.00
C GLY A 23 -77.02 -27.06 13.11
N PHE A 24 -77.29 -28.18 13.79
CA PHE A 24 -76.34 -28.79 14.72
C PHE A 24 -75.30 -29.60 13.95
N LEU A 25 -74.15 -28.99 13.66
CA LEU A 25 -72.96 -29.71 13.26
C LEU A 25 -72.28 -30.26 14.51
N SER A 26 -71.90 -31.53 14.50
CA SER A 26 -71.00 -32.08 15.53
C SER A 26 -69.56 -31.79 15.11
N PRO A 27 -68.68 -31.37 16.03
CA PRO A 27 -67.28 -31.17 15.70
C PRO A 27 -66.68 -32.51 15.25
N ASP A 28 -65.97 -32.51 14.13
CA ASP A 28 -65.35 -33.73 13.59
C ASP A 28 -64.33 -34.33 14.57
N THR A 29 -63.65 -33.48 15.36
CA THR A 29 -62.73 -33.89 16.44
C THR A 29 -62.72 -32.89 17.60
N LEU A 30 -62.38 -33.38 18.80
CA LEU A 30 -62.13 -32.56 20.00
C LEU A 30 -60.84 -33.04 20.66
N PHE A 31 -59.93 -32.13 20.97
CA PHE A 31 -58.70 -32.41 21.71
C PHE A 31 -58.36 -31.24 22.64
N ARG A 32 -57.60 -31.53 23.71
CA ARG A 32 -57.16 -30.51 24.67
C ARG A 32 -55.90 -29.83 24.12
N ILE A 33 -55.96 -28.51 23.94
CA ILE A 33 -54.81 -27.70 23.55
C ILE A 33 -53.97 -27.40 24.81
N LYS A 34 -52.65 -27.58 24.71
CA LYS A 34 -51.66 -27.07 25.67
C LYS A 34 -51.04 -25.81 25.05
N SER A 35 -51.63 -24.65 25.30
CA SER A 35 -51.14 -23.35 24.83
C SER A 35 -50.38 -22.62 25.92
N ASN A 36 -49.51 -21.67 25.54
CA ASN A 36 -48.98 -20.69 26.48
C ASN A 36 -50.09 -19.75 26.93
N ASP A 37 -50.17 -19.41 28.22
CA ASP A 37 -51.17 -18.47 28.73
C ASP A 37 -50.79 -17.02 28.37
N LEU A 38 -51.33 -16.52 27.26
CA LEU A 38 -51.09 -15.17 26.76
C LEU A 38 -51.93 -14.12 27.51
N GLN A 39 -53.00 -14.55 28.20
CA GLN A 39 -53.86 -13.71 29.04
C GLN A 39 -53.30 -13.52 30.46
N SER A 40 -52.18 -14.16 30.79
CA SER A 40 -51.51 -13.90 32.07
C SER A 40 -50.93 -12.48 32.10
N THR A 41 -51.35 -11.69 33.09
CA THR A 41 -50.80 -10.35 33.36
C THR A 41 -49.36 -10.38 33.90
N GLN A 42 -48.80 -11.58 34.13
CA GLN A 42 -47.39 -11.77 34.52
C GLN A 42 -46.44 -11.85 33.32
N ASN A 43 -46.96 -11.90 32.09
CA ASN A 43 -46.13 -11.86 30.90
C ASN A 43 -45.37 -10.52 30.80
N THR A 44 -44.22 -10.56 30.13
CA THR A 44 -43.30 -9.43 29.94
C THR A 44 -42.63 -9.56 28.58
N ALA A 45 -42.54 -8.46 27.83
CA ALA A 45 -41.78 -8.38 26.58
C ALA A 45 -41.50 -6.91 26.21
N ASP A 46 -40.39 -6.67 25.53
CA ASP A 46 -40.12 -5.45 24.75
C ASP A 46 -40.46 -5.69 23.27
N LEU A 47 -40.14 -6.89 22.76
CA LEU A 47 -40.46 -7.37 21.42
C LEU A 47 -41.33 -8.63 21.49
N ILE A 48 -42.45 -8.61 20.77
CA ILE A 48 -43.30 -9.79 20.54
C ILE A 48 -43.11 -10.25 19.10
N ILE A 49 -42.67 -11.50 18.92
CA ILE A 49 -42.58 -12.15 17.60
C ILE A 49 -43.76 -13.10 17.46
N ILE A 50 -44.69 -12.78 16.56
CA ILE A 50 -45.84 -13.63 16.23
C ILE A 50 -45.50 -14.42 14.97
N ALA A 51 -45.40 -15.74 15.09
CA ALA A 51 -45.01 -16.62 14.01
C ALA A 51 -45.99 -17.78 13.84
N HIS A 52 -46.11 -18.27 12.61
CA HIS A 52 -46.77 -19.55 12.37
C HIS A 52 -45.88 -20.71 12.87
N ALA A 53 -46.48 -21.81 13.34
CA ALA A 53 -45.77 -22.98 13.85
C ALA A 53 -44.61 -23.47 12.96
N LYS A 54 -44.78 -23.32 11.63
CA LYS A 54 -43.77 -23.64 10.62
C LYS A 54 -42.43 -22.91 10.85
N PHE A 55 -42.45 -21.70 11.38
CA PHE A 55 -41.30 -20.79 11.46
C PHE A 55 -40.85 -20.48 12.89
N LEU A 56 -41.40 -21.16 13.91
CA LEU A 56 -41.06 -20.89 15.31
C LEU A 56 -39.57 -21.08 15.62
N THR A 57 -38.90 -21.99 14.92
CA THR A 57 -37.45 -22.20 15.05
C THR A 57 -36.66 -20.93 14.70
N GLU A 58 -36.96 -20.29 13.57
CA GLU A 58 -36.29 -19.05 13.16
C GLU A 58 -36.70 -17.86 14.03
N ALA A 59 -37.97 -17.84 14.46
CA ALA A 59 -38.45 -16.83 15.41
C ALA A 59 -37.67 -16.88 16.73
N GLU A 60 -37.43 -18.08 17.28
CA GLU A 60 -36.62 -18.23 18.50
C GLU A 60 -35.14 -17.94 18.26
N ARG A 61 -34.62 -18.23 17.07
CA ARG A 61 -33.24 -17.87 16.70
C ARG A 61 -33.05 -16.35 16.69
N LEU A 62 -33.95 -15.62 16.03
CA LEU A 62 -33.94 -14.16 16.04
C LEU A 62 -34.18 -13.60 17.46
N ALA A 63 -35.08 -14.21 18.24
CA ALA A 63 -35.32 -13.83 19.62
C ALA A 63 -34.06 -13.99 20.48
N ALA A 64 -33.34 -15.09 20.34
CA ALA A 64 -32.07 -15.32 21.04
C ALA A 64 -31.02 -14.26 20.67
N HIS A 65 -30.91 -13.94 19.38
CA HIS A 65 -30.03 -12.88 18.89
C HIS A 65 -30.38 -11.51 19.48
N ARG A 66 -31.65 -11.10 19.46
CA ARG A 66 -32.10 -9.82 20.05
C ARG A 66 -31.92 -9.75 21.57
N ARG A 67 -32.09 -10.86 22.27
CA ARG A 67 -31.74 -10.97 23.70
C ARG A 67 -30.24 -10.74 23.92
N SER A 68 -29.40 -11.26 23.02
CA SER A 68 -27.93 -11.17 23.13
C SER A 68 -27.37 -9.80 22.73
N VAL A 69 -27.73 -9.29 21.55
CA VAL A 69 -27.14 -8.07 20.97
C VAL A 69 -27.84 -6.79 21.44
N SER A 70 -29.16 -6.85 21.64
CA SER A 70 -29.96 -5.66 21.99
C SER A 70 -30.43 -5.66 23.45
N GLY A 71 -30.27 -6.76 24.18
CA GLY A 71 -30.72 -6.89 25.58
C GLY A 71 -32.24 -6.90 25.75
N LEU A 72 -33.01 -7.10 24.68
CA LEU A 72 -34.47 -7.02 24.70
C LEU A 72 -35.10 -8.25 25.36
N ARG A 73 -36.20 -8.05 26.11
CA ARG A 73 -37.08 -9.12 26.58
C ARG A 73 -37.94 -9.58 25.39
N VAL A 74 -37.57 -10.68 24.75
CA VAL A 74 -38.32 -11.16 23.56
C VAL A 74 -39.28 -12.29 23.91
N LYS A 75 -40.53 -12.18 23.46
CA LYS A 75 -41.54 -13.25 23.56
C LYS A 75 -41.93 -13.75 22.17
N VAL A 76 -41.65 -15.02 21.89
CA VAL A 76 -42.15 -15.70 20.69
C VAL A 76 -43.52 -16.30 20.97
N VAL A 77 -44.44 -16.10 20.04
CA VAL A 77 -45.85 -16.48 20.15
C VAL A 77 -46.26 -17.23 18.89
N ASP A 78 -46.78 -18.44 19.05
CA ASP A 78 -47.46 -19.15 17.98
C ASP A 78 -48.80 -18.47 17.69
N ILE A 79 -49.03 -18.09 16.44
CA ILE A 79 -50.29 -17.49 16.00
C ILE A 79 -51.52 -18.35 16.32
N ALA A 80 -51.38 -19.68 16.40
CA ALA A 80 -52.48 -20.55 16.82
C ALA A 80 -52.94 -20.26 18.26
N ASP A 81 -52.01 -19.96 19.18
CA ASP A 81 -52.33 -19.61 20.56
C ASP A 81 -53.09 -18.27 20.64
N VAL A 82 -52.77 -17.33 19.74
CA VAL A 82 -53.47 -16.05 19.60
C VAL A 82 -54.93 -16.28 19.20
N TYR A 83 -55.18 -17.09 18.16
CA TYR A 83 -56.57 -17.39 17.75
C TYR A 83 -57.34 -18.07 18.88
N ASN A 84 -56.76 -19.11 19.49
CA ASN A 84 -57.42 -19.88 20.54
C ASN A 84 -57.86 -19.02 21.73
N GLN A 85 -57.07 -18.02 22.10
CA GLN A 85 -57.31 -17.20 23.30
C GLN A 85 -58.05 -15.89 23.03
N PHE A 86 -57.94 -15.31 21.83
CA PHE A 86 -58.48 -13.97 21.54
C PHE A 86 -59.65 -13.97 20.57
N ASN A 87 -59.91 -15.05 19.81
CA ASN A 87 -61.10 -15.14 18.96
C ASN A 87 -61.68 -16.56 18.77
N TYR A 88 -61.51 -17.43 19.75
CA TYR A 88 -62.10 -18.78 19.76
C TYR A 88 -61.58 -19.71 18.64
N GLY A 89 -60.31 -19.54 18.23
CA GLY A 89 -59.64 -20.40 17.24
C GLY A 89 -59.97 -20.03 15.79
N ILE A 90 -60.55 -18.85 15.54
CA ILE A 90 -60.94 -18.41 14.20
C ILE A 90 -59.74 -17.78 13.51
N PHE A 91 -59.46 -18.17 12.26
CA PHE A 91 -58.44 -17.51 11.46
C PHE A 91 -58.86 -16.08 11.11
N ALA A 92 -58.35 -15.07 11.81
CA ALA A 92 -58.66 -13.66 11.55
C ALA A 92 -57.59 -12.69 12.09
N ALA A 93 -57.30 -11.63 11.33
CA ALA A 93 -56.36 -10.57 11.74
C ALA A 93 -56.80 -9.81 13.00
N GLN A 94 -58.11 -9.75 13.28
CA GLN A 94 -58.63 -9.10 14.49
C GLN A 94 -58.08 -9.73 15.77
N ALA A 95 -57.85 -11.05 15.81
CA ALA A 95 -57.26 -11.68 17.00
C ALA A 95 -55.83 -11.21 17.28
N ILE A 96 -55.05 -10.92 16.23
CA ILE A 96 -53.70 -10.37 16.38
C ILE A 96 -53.79 -8.98 17.02
N LYS A 97 -54.69 -8.14 16.50
CA LYS A 97 -54.93 -6.80 17.04
C LYS A 97 -55.41 -6.84 18.49
N ASP A 98 -56.36 -7.71 18.81
CA ASP A 98 -56.89 -7.85 20.17
C ASP A 98 -55.82 -8.36 21.15
N PHE A 99 -54.97 -9.30 20.70
CA PHE A 99 -53.85 -9.79 21.48
C PHE A 99 -52.79 -8.72 21.73
N LEU A 100 -52.35 -8.00 20.69
CA LEU A 100 -51.34 -6.95 20.83
C LEU A 100 -51.85 -5.80 21.72
N ASN A 101 -53.12 -5.40 21.57
CA ASN A 101 -53.74 -4.41 22.46
C ASN A 101 -53.77 -4.90 23.92
N TYR A 102 -54.14 -6.17 24.14
CA TYR A 102 -54.13 -6.77 25.47
C TYR A 102 -52.71 -6.79 26.06
N ALA A 103 -51.71 -7.23 25.29
CA ALA A 103 -50.32 -7.27 25.73
C ALA A 103 -49.81 -5.86 26.07
N TYR A 104 -50.09 -4.86 25.22
CA TYR A 104 -49.72 -3.47 25.44
C TYR A 104 -50.34 -2.88 26.72
N SER A 105 -51.62 -3.16 26.98
CA SER A 105 -52.37 -2.57 28.10
C SER A 105 -52.25 -3.33 29.43
N SER A 106 -51.98 -4.64 29.40
CA SER A 106 -52.19 -5.54 30.56
C SER A 106 -50.99 -6.39 30.98
N TRP A 107 -49.93 -6.52 30.16
CA TRP A 107 -48.69 -7.20 30.58
C TRP A 107 -47.83 -6.31 31.50
N GLN A 108 -46.82 -6.90 32.15
CA GLN A 108 -45.97 -6.17 33.09
C GLN A 108 -45.13 -5.09 32.40
N TYR A 109 -45.08 -3.90 33.02
CA TYR A 109 -44.31 -2.75 32.53
C TYR A 109 -42.77 -3.01 32.53
N PRO A 110 -41.98 -2.45 31.58
CA PRO A 110 -42.41 -1.68 30.41
C PRO A 110 -43.28 -2.50 29.45
N ALA A 111 -44.31 -1.84 28.90
CA ALA A 111 -45.18 -2.45 27.90
C ALA A 111 -44.38 -2.79 26.64
N PRO A 112 -44.79 -3.83 25.87
CA PRO A 112 -44.18 -4.17 24.59
C PRO A 112 -44.14 -2.95 23.65
N GLN A 113 -42.98 -2.70 23.05
CA GLN A 113 -42.78 -1.59 22.11
C GLN A 113 -42.76 -2.07 20.66
N PHE A 114 -42.29 -3.30 20.43
CA PHE A 114 -42.10 -3.86 19.09
C PHE A 114 -43.01 -5.07 18.85
N ALA A 115 -43.57 -5.16 17.65
CA ALA A 115 -44.29 -6.33 17.14
C ALA A 115 -43.68 -6.78 15.81
N LEU A 116 -43.26 -8.03 15.71
CA LEU A 116 -42.74 -8.62 14.48
C LEU A 116 -43.63 -9.78 14.04
N LEU A 117 -44.10 -9.71 12.79
CA LEU A 117 -44.88 -10.78 12.16
C LEU A 117 -43.95 -11.65 11.31
N LEU A 118 -43.84 -12.94 11.60
CA LEU A 118 -43.02 -13.87 10.85
C LEU A 118 -43.91 -14.88 10.11
N GLY A 119 -44.04 -14.65 8.81
CA GLY A 119 -44.90 -15.41 7.90
C GLY A 119 -45.71 -14.51 6.98
N ASP A 120 -45.93 -14.98 5.76
CA ASP A 120 -46.60 -14.17 4.75
C ASP A 120 -48.13 -14.08 4.90
N GLY A 121 -48.71 -13.06 4.26
CA GLY A 121 -50.13 -12.75 4.20
C GLY A 121 -50.73 -12.97 2.81
N CYS A 122 -52.04 -13.16 2.73
CA CYS A 122 -52.79 -13.12 1.48
C CYS A 122 -54.24 -12.73 1.78
N TRP A 123 -54.82 -11.82 1.00
CA TRP A 123 -56.18 -11.32 1.23
C TRP A 123 -57.27 -12.29 0.74
N ASP A 124 -56.93 -13.32 -0.05
CA ASP A 124 -57.81 -14.46 -0.41
C ASP A 124 -57.34 -15.77 0.27
N PRO A 125 -57.36 -15.87 1.61
CA PRO A 125 -56.86 -17.04 2.34
C PRO A 125 -57.67 -18.32 2.07
N ARG A 126 -58.89 -18.18 1.54
CA ARG A 126 -59.80 -19.30 1.23
C ARG A 126 -59.72 -19.75 -0.23
N LYS A 127 -58.87 -19.10 -1.05
CA LYS A 127 -58.71 -19.36 -2.48
C LYS A 127 -60.04 -19.33 -3.24
N ILE A 128 -60.96 -18.43 -2.85
CA ILE A 128 -62.29 -18.32 -3.46
C ILE A 128 -62.17 -17.90 -4.93
N GLY A 129 -61.15 -17.10 -5.26
CA GLY A 129 -60.86 -16.68 -6.62
C GLY A 129 -60.30 -17.78 -7.53
N GLY A 130 -60.02 -18.98 -7.02
CA GLY A 130 -59.55 -20.14 -7.80
C GLY A 130 -58.06 -20.13 -8.18
N ASP A 131 -57.46 -18.95 -8.32
CA ASP A 131 -56.08 -18.79 -8.85
C ASP A 131 -55.07 -18.29 -7.79
N ALA A 132 -55.42 -18.36 -6.50
CA ALA A 132 -54.54 -17.93 -5.42
C ALA A 132 -53.38 -18.92 -5.24
N VAL A 133 -52.19 -18.51 -5.65
CA VAL A 133 -50.94 -19.29 -5.54
C VAL A 133 -50.41 -19.22 -4.10
N GLN A 134 -50.56 -18.07 -3.45
CA GLN A 134 -50.02 -17.82 -2.11
C GLN A 134 -50.82 -18.52 -0.99
N THR A 135 -50.11 -18.94 0.05
CA THR A 135 -50.69 -19.51 1.28
C THR A 135 -50.56 -18.50 2.41
N THR A 136 -51.65 -18.16 3.08
CA THR A 136 -51.63 -17.22 4.21
C THR A 136 -51.15 -17.91 5.48
N PHE A 137 -50.04 -17.45 6.07
CA PHE A 137 -49.56 -17.89 7.38
C PHE A 137 -50.01 -16.95 8.50
N ILE A 138 -49.90 -15.65 8.25
CA ILE A 138 -50.35 -14.59 9.17
C ILE A 138 -51.38 -13.72 8.43
N PRO A 139 -52.62 -13.61 8.92
CA PRO A 139 -53.70 -12.87 8.27
C PRO A 139 -53.41 -11.37 8.20
N VAL A 140 -54.01 -10.73 7.20
CA VAL A 140 -53.82 -9.32 6.87
C VAL A 140 -55.08 -8.51 7.16
N LEU A 141 -54.94 -7.19 7.34
CA LEU A 141 -56.02 -6.26 7.67
C LEU A 141 -56.03 -5.08 6.70
N GLY A 142 -57.21 -4.60 6.29
CA GLY A 142 -57.38 -3.42 5.44
C GLY A 142 -57.42 -3.68 3.93
N ASN A 143 -57.82 -2.65 3.17
CA ASN A 143 -57.74 -2.60 1.71
C ASN A 143 -57.42 -1.16 1.26
N PRO A 144 -56.19 -0.85 0.81
CA PRO A 144 -55.03 -1.74 0.72
C PRO A 144 -54.60 -2.32 2.09
N VAL A 145 -53.86 -3.44 2.06
CA VAL A 145 -53.42 -4.13 3.28
C VAL A 145 -52.50 -3.25 4.12
N SER A 146 -52.66 -3.28 5.45
CA SER A 146 -51.88 -2.48 6.40
C SER A 146 -51.60 -3.28 7.66
N ASP A 147 -50.31 -3.50 7.93
CA ASP A 147 -49.88 -4.03 9.23
C ASP A 147 -49.95 -2.95 10.33
N SER A 148 -49.79 -1.66 9.99
CA SER A 148 -49.88 -0.55 10.96
C SER A 148 -51.21 -0.58 11.73
N ARG A 149 -52.31 -0.91 11.05
CA ARG A 149 -53.64 -1.01 11.67
C ARG A 149 -53.79 -2.10 12.73
N LEU A 150 -52.90 -3.10 12.75
CA LEU A 150 -52.88 -4.15 13.78
C LEU A 150 -52.42 -3.62 15.14
N VAL A 151 -51.76 -2.45 15.15
CA VAL A 151 -51.19 -1.82 16.35
C VAL A 151 -51.77 -0.43 16.62
N CYS A 152 -52.93 -0.10 16.06
CA CYS A 152 -53.72 1.10 16.40
C CYS A 152 -54.80 0.72 17.42
N PHE A 153 -54.72 1.18 18.67
CA PHE A 153 -55.57 0.71 19.76
C PHE A 153 -56.63 1.72 20.21
N ASP A 154 -56.56 2.99 19.79
CA ASP A 154 -57.39 4.10 20.29
C ASP A 154 -58.76 4.21 19.58
N GLY A 155 -59.37 3.07 19.26
CA GLY A 155 -60.71 2.96 18.69
C GLY A 155 -60.74 2.77 17.17
N PRO A 156 -61.94 2.82 16.56
CA PRO A 156 -62.13 2.44 15.15
C PRO A 156 -61.64 3.49 14.14
N GLU A 157 -61.50 4.74 14.54
CA GLU A 157 -61.01 5.85 13.71
C GLU A 157 -59.50 6.08 13.85
N ASP A 158 -58.82 5.25 14.65
CA ASP A 158 -57.39 5.34 14.87
C ASP A 158 -56.60 4.67 13.73
N PHE A 159 -55.63 5.42 13.22
CA PHE A 159 -54.71 5.04 12.13
C PHE A 159 -53.24 5.36 12.49
N LEU A 160 -52.97 5.77 13.74
CA LEU A 160 -51.62 5.99 14.23
C LEU A 160 -51.16 4.76 15.01
N PRO A 161 -49.99 4.17 14.70
CA PRO A 161 -49.54 2.97 15.38
C PRO A 161 -49.03 3.27 16.80
N ASP A 162 -49.50 2.51 17.80
CA ASP A 162 -49.06 2.54 19.21
C ASP A 162 -47.80 1.69 19.48
N MET A 163 -47.48 0.77 18.56
CA MET A 163 -46.28 -0.08 18.61
C MET A 163 -45.51 -0.01 17.30
N PHE A 164 -44.20 -0.24 17.35
CA PHE A 164 -43.36 -0.35 16.17
C PHE A 164 -43.54 -1.74 15.55
N ILE A 165 -44.13 -1.79 14.35
CA ILE A 165 -44.45 -3.05 13.68
C ILE A 165 -43.60 -3.27 12.43
N GLY A 166 -43.18 -4.52 12.23
CA GLY A 166 -42.55 -4.99 11.00
C GLY A 166 -42.98 -6.42 10.65
N ARG A 167 -42.70 -6.84 9.42
CA ARG A 167 -43.01 -8.17 8.91
C ARG A 167 -41.82 -8.82 8.22
N LEU A 168 -41.60 -10.11 8.47
CA LEU A 168 -40.74 -10.97 7.66
C LEU A 168 -41.64 -11.85 6.78
N PRO A 169 -41.86 -11.49 5.50
CA PRO A 169 -42.79 -12.19 4.63
C PRO A 169 -42.13 -13.46 4.08
N VAL A 170 -42.52 -14.64 4.57
CA VAL A 170 -41.91 -15.92 4.18
C VAL A 170 -42.95 -17.01 3.98
N TYR A 171 -42.69 -17.88 3.00
CA TYR A 171 -43.47 -19.06 2.68
C TYR A 171 -42.81 -20.36 3.14
N THR A 172 -41.48 -20.39 3.10
CA THR A 172 -40.66 -21.59 3.37
C THR A 172 -39.78 -21.39 4.60
N GLN A 173 -39.34 -22.50 5.20
CA GLN A 173 -38.45 -22.45 6.37
C GLN A 173 -37.08 -21.89 5.96
N GLU A 174 -36.69 -22.19 4.72
CA GLU A 174 -35.46 -21.76 4.07
C GLU A 174 -35.45 -20.24 3.88
N GLU A 175 -36.53 -19.64 3.35
CA GLU A 175 -36.68 -18.18 3.27
C GLU A 175 -36.61 -17.52 4.65
N ALA A 176 -37.23 -18.14 5.67
CA ALA A 176 -37.15 -17.66 7.05
C ALA A 176 -35.71 -17.67 7.57
N SER A 177 -34.94 -18.72 7.28
CA SER A 177 -33.52 -18.78 7.62
C SER A 177 -32.76 -17.66 6.93
N VAL A 178 -32.95 -17.47 5.63
CA VAL A 178 -32.25 -16.44 4.83
C VAL A 178 -32.47 -15.04 5.40
N ILE A 179 -33.71 -14.66 5.68
CA ILE A 179 -34.01 -13.32 6.21
C ILE A 179 -33.41 -13.15 7.60
N VAL A 180 -33.53 -14.15 8.47
CA VAL A 180 -32.96 -14.10 9.84
C VAL A 180 -31.44 -14.07 9.79
N ASP A 181 -30.80 -14.81 8.88
CA ASP A 181 -29.35 -14.79 8.66
C ASP A 181 -28.88 -13.38 8.27
N LYS A 182 -29.56 -12.73 7.32
CA LYS A 182 -29.24 -11.36 6.91
C LYS A 182 -29.37 -10.36 8.07
N ILE A 183 -30.41 -10.47 8.88
CA ILE A 183 -30.61 -9.58 10.03
C ILE A 183 -29.51 -9.80 11.08
N ILE A 184 -29.18 -11.06 11.39
CA ILE A 184 -28.11 -11.40 12.34
C ILE A 184 -26.76 -10.91 11.81
N GLN A 185 -26.47 -11.18 10.55
CA GLN A 185 -25.26 -10.75 9.88
C GLN A 185 -25.13 -9.23 9.89
N TYR A 186 -26.19 -8.51 9.54
CA TYR A 186 -26.22 -7.06 9.60
C TYR A 186 -25.86 -6.57 11.00
N ASP A 187 -26.48 -7.08 12.07
CA ASP A 187 -26.16 -6.64 13.43
C ASP A 187 -24.71 -6.96 13.88
N LEU A 188 -24.10 -8.04 13.36
CA LEU A 188 -22.77 -8.50 13.77
C LEU A 188 -21.62 -7.92 12.96
N GLU A 189 -21.87 -7.52 11.72
CA GLU A 189 -20.83 -6.96 10.86
C GLU A 189 -20.28 -5.66 11.50
N PRO A 190 -18.96 -5.45 11.56
CA PRO A 190 -18.36 -4.21 12.04
C PRO A 190 -18.88 -2.98 11.28
N ILE A 191 -18.64 -1.77 11.80
CA ILE A 191 -19.00 -0.54 11.10
C ILE A 191 -18.26 -0.50 9.75
N PRO A 192 -18.97 -0.60 8.61
CA PRO A 192 -18.31 -0.66 7.32
C PRO A 192 -17.91 0.74 6.84
N THR A 193 -16.91 0.82 5.96
CA THR A 193 -16.44 2.10 5.40
C THR A 193 -17.50 2.82 4.56
N HIS A 194 -18.47 2.08 4.01
CA HIS A 194 -19.57 2.63 3.22
C HIS A 194 -20.75 3.15 4.06
N ILE A 195 -20.67 3.12 5.40
CA ILE A 195 -21.81 3.41 6.29
C ILE A 195 -22.35 4.85 6.17
N LYS A 196 -21.55 5.76 5.62
CA LYS A 196 -21.95 7.15 5.38
C LYS A 196 -22.36 7.43 3.95
N LYS A 197 -22.47 6.41 3.10
CA LYS A 197 -22.96 6.55 1.72
C LYS A 197 -24.48 6.41 1.67
N PHE A 198 -25.15 7.39 1.06
CA PHE A 198 -26.61 7.45 0.91
C PHE A 198 -26.97 7.60 -0.56
N ALA A 199 -27.64 6.59 -1.13
CA ALA A 199 -28.06 6.63 -2.53
C ALA A 199 -29.46 7.22 -2.68
N PHE A 200 -29.60 8.11 -3.67
CA PHE A 200 -30.86 8.74 -4.08
C PHE A 200 -31.09 8.45 -5.56
N LEU A 201 -32.02 7.55 -5.84
CA LEU A 201 -32.49 7.19 -7.18
C LEU A 201 -33.80 7.92 -7.46
N ASN A 202 -33.82 8.73 -8.53
CA ASN A 202 -35.02 9.48 -8.92
C ASN A 202 -35.51 9.03 -10.29
N GLY A 203 -36.84 8.90 -10.42
CA GLY A 203 -37.53 8.63 -11.67
C GLY A 203 -38.23 9.87 -12.26
N GLY A 204 -39.32 9.65 -12.96
CA GLY A 204 -40.16 10.63 -13.63
C GLY A 204 -40.33 10.31 -15.12
N ILE A 205 -41.57 10.39 -15.61
CA ILE A 205 -41.91 10.09 -17.02
C ILE A 205 -41.78 11.30 -17.94
N ASN A 206 -41.58 12.50 -17.38
CA ASN A 206 -41.36 13.76 -18.07
C ASN A 206 -40.46 14.69 -17.25
N THR A 207 -39.93 15.73 -17.90
CA THR A 207 -39.03 16.72 -17.29
C THR A 207 -39.58 17.38 -16.01
N ASP A 208 -40.87 17.71 -15.95
CA ASP A 208 -41.45 18.40 -14.78
C ASP A 208 -41.42 17.50 -13.53
N GLU A 209 -41.80 16.23 -13.69
CA GLU A 209 -41.74 15.25 -12.60
C GLU A 209 -40.29 14.93 -12.19
N GLN A 210 -39.39 14.78 -13.15
CA GLN A 210 -37.97 14.54 -12.90
C GLN A 210 -37.35 15.67 -12.07
N LEU A 211 -37.64 16.93 -12.43
CA LEU A 211 -37.21 18.09 -11.67
C LEU A 211 -37.81 18.12 -10.26
N GLN A 212 -39.06 17.67 -10.09
CA GLN A 212 -39.71 17.60 -8.79
C GLN A 212 -39.07 16.56 -7.86
N PHE A 213 -38.87 15.32 -8.33
CA PHE A 213 -38.20 14.27 -7.55
C PHE A 213 -36.75 14.66 -7.22
N ARG A 214 -36.04 15.23 -8.20
CA ARG A 214 -34.68 15.77 -8.02
C ARG A 214 -34.63 16.86 -6.96
N ALA A 215 -35.55 17.82 -7.01
CA ALA A 215 -35.58 18.89 -6.01
C ALA A 215 -35.82 18.36 -4.60
N GLN A 216 -36.70 17.35 -4.43
CA GLN A 216 -36.94 16.71 -3.14
C GLN A 216 -35.68 16.00 -2.62
N SER A 217 -35.02 15.18 -3.44
CA SER A 217 -33.79 14.49 -3.04
C SER A 217 -32.66 15.47 -2.71
N GLU A 218 -32.47 16.53 -3.50
CA GLU A 218 -31.49 17.57 -3.20
C GLU A 218 -31.82 18.32 -1.90
N GLU A 219 -33.10 18.58 -1.60
CA GLU A 219 -33.48 19.20 -0.32
C GLU A 219 -33.10 18.31 0.87
N LEU A 220 -33.36 17.01 0.80
CA LEU A 220 -32.98 16.05 1.85
C LEU A 220 -31.45 15.99 2.02
N ILE A 221 -30.71 15.93 0.91
CA ILE A 221 -29.25 15.90 0.93
C ILE A 221 -28.69 17.15 1.61
N ASN A 222 -29.11 18.34 1.14
CA ASN A 222 -28.58 19.62 1.63
C ASN A 222 -28.97 19.91 3.08
N ARG A 223 -30.10 19.37 3.58
CA ARG A 223 -30.57 19.61 4.94
C ARG A 223 -30.05 18.60 5.96
N TYR A 224 -29.88 17.33 5.57
CA TYR A 224 -29.67 16.25 6.54
C TYR A 224 -28.47 15.36 6.26
N ILE A 225 -28.01 15.23 5.01
CA ILE A 225 -26.91 14.31 4.65
C ILE A 225 -25.58 15.05 4.60
N ASP A 226 -25.44 16.03 3.72
CA ASP A 226 -24.19 16.80 3.54
C ASP A 226 -23.75 17.55 4.80
N PRO A 227 -24.64 18.24 5.56
CA PRO A 227 -24.21 18.96 6.75
C PRO A 227 -23.99 18.02 7.96
N ALA A 228 -23.18 18.50 8.91
CA ALA A 228 -23.14 17.93 10.25
C ALA A 228 -24.56 17.98 10.89
N PRO A 229 -24.95 16.96 11.67
CA PRO A 229 -24.08 15.95 12.28
C PRO A 229 -23.80 14.72 11.42
N VAL A 230 -24.57 14.46 10.35
CA VAL A 230 -24.38 13.26 9.51
C VAL A 230 -23.11 13.40 8.68
N ALA A 231 -22.96 14.50 7.93
CA ALA A 231 -21.83 14.72 7.02
C ALA A 231 -21.53 13.48 6.16
N GLY A 232 -22.56 12.96 5.49
CA GLY A 232 -22.52 11.78 4.64
C GLY A 232 -22.09 12.06 3.21
N GLU A 233 -21.92 10.99 2.44
CA GLU A 233 -21.63 11.02 1.00
C GLU A 233 -22.90 10.67 0.20
N PRO A 234 -23.55 11.65 -0.44
CA PRO A 234 -24.70 11.39 -1.29
C PRO A 234 -24.29 10.84 -2.66
N ILE A 235 -24.85 9.69 -3.03
CA ILE A 235 -24.79 9.11 -4.38
C ILE A 235 -26.08 9.50 -5.12
N ARG A 236 -25.94 10.14 -6.28
CA ARG A 236 -27.05 10.70 -7.05
C ARG A 236 -27.24 9.90 -8.33
N ILE A 237 -28.39 9.25 -8.48
CA ILE A 237 -28.75 8.50 -9.69
C ILE A 237 -30.04 9.12 -10.21
N TYR A 238 -29.90 10.13 -11.07
CA TYR A 238 -31.03 10.94 -11.53
C TYR A 238 -31.36 10.65 -12.98
N LYS A 239 -32.62 10.27 -13.21
CA LYS A 239 -33.17 10.13 -14.55
C LYS A 239 -33.32 11.49 -15.22
N ASP A 240 -32.72 11.64 -16.40
CA ASP A 240 -32.80 12.84 -17.23
C ASP A 240 -33.45 12.57 -18.61
N THR A 241 -34.02 11.37 -18.86
CA THR A 241 -34.67 11.02 -20.15
C THR A 241 -36.19 10.92 -20.05
N ASP A 242 -36.91 11.40 -21.06
CA ASP A 242 -38.37 11.33 -21.12
C ASP A 242 -38.86 9.90 -21.44
N GLY A 243 -40.01 9.51 -20.88
CA GLY A 243 -40.66 8.23 -21.17
C GLY A 243 -40.20 7.06 -20.28
N ARG A 244 -40.59 5.83 -20.66
CA ARG A 244 -40.20 4.59 -19.96
C ARG A 244 -39.32 3.78 -20.90
N THR A 245 -38.00 3.80 -20.67
CA THR A 245 -37.03 3.08 -21.48
C THR A 245 -36.55 1.85 -20.71
N GLU A 246 -36.53 0.69 -21.36
CA GLU A 246 -36.09 -0.57 -20.76
C GLU A 246 -34.58 -0.55 -20.45
N GLY A 247 -34.20 -1.02 -19.25
CA GLY A 247 -32.81 -1.07 -18.78
C GLY A 247 -32.19 0.28 -18.39
N GLU A 248 -32.97 1.36 -18.34
CA GLU A 248 -32.49 2.70 -18.02
C GLU A 248 -31.94 2.81 -16.59
N MET A 249 -30.66 3.18 -16.45
CA MET A 249 -29.92 3.27 -15.17
C MET A 249 -29.69 1.95 -14.42
N GLN A 250 -30.07 0.79 -15.01
CA GLN A 250 -29.87 -0.50 -14.37
C GLN A 250 -28.39 -0.74 -13.99
N PRO A 251 -27.38 -0.49 -14.87
CA PRO A 251 -25.98 -0.67 -14.50
C PRO A 251 -25.55 0.18 -13.31
N GLU A 252 -25.94 1.46 -13.25
CA GLU A 252 -25.61 2.37 -12.15
C GLU A 252 -26.26 1.92 -10.83
N ILE A 253 -27.49 1.40 -10.89
CA ILE A 253 -28.18 0.86 -9.71
C ILE A 253 -27.45 -0.38 -9.20
N LEU A 254 -27.19 -1.36 -10.07
CA LEU A 254 -26.48 -2.59 -9.71
C LEU A 254 -25.09 -2.28 -9.13
N GLN A 255 -24.35 -1.35 -9.76
CA GLN A 255 -23.05 -0.91 -9.27
C GLN A 255 -23.16 -0.22 -7.91
N THR A 256 -24.16 0.64 -7.69
CA THR A 256 -24.34 1.32 -6.40
C THR A 256 -24.62 0.35 -5.26
N PHE A 257 -25.40 -0.71 -5.53
CA PHE A 257 -25.57 -1.81 -4.58
C PHE A 257 -24.23 -2.53 -4.35
N ALA A 258 -23.51 -2.90 -5.41
CA ALA A 258 -22.22 -3.60 -5.32
C ALA A 258 -21.15 -2.81 -4.54
N ASP A 259 -21.08 -1.49 -4.71
CA ASP A 259 -20.19 -0.58 -3.99
C ASP A 259 -20.52 -0.48 -2.49
N GLY A 260 -21.79 -0.76 -2.14
CA GLY A 260 -22.33 -0.69 -0.79
C GLY A 260 -22.77 0.71 -0.39
N VAL A 261 -23.97 0.79 0.20
CA VAL A 261 -24.54 2.02 0.78
C VAL A 261 -25.26 1.69 2.08
N SER A 262 -25.35 2.64 3.01
CA SER A 262 -26.15 2.46 4.22
C SER A 262 -27.64 2.48 3.92
N THR A 263 -28.04 3.40 3.04
CA THR A 263 -29.44 3.70 2.75
C THR A 263 -29.60 3.88 1.26
N PHE A 264 -30.64 3.27 0.70
CA PHE A 264 -31.02 3.43 -0.69
C PHE A 264 -32.43 4.01 -0.76
N VAL A 265 -32.58 5.22 -1.31
CA VAL A 265 -33.86 5.91 -1.46
C VAL A 265 -34.26 5.88 -2.93
N PHE A 266 -35.45 5.37 -3.22
CA PHE A 266 -36.06 5.48 -4.54
C PHE A 266 -37.28 6.40 -4.48
N SER A 267 -37.32 7.41 -5.35
CA SER A 267 -38.46 8.33 -5.52
C SER A 267 -38.87 8.37 -7.01
N GLY A 268 -40.04 7.82 -7.33
CA GLY A 268 -40.49 7.71 -8.73
C GLY A 268 -41.76 6.89 -8.87
N HIS A 269 -42.10 6.48 -10.09
CA HIS A 269 -43.19 5.52 -10.35
C HIS A 269 -42.70 4.08 -10.23
N ALA A 270 -43.63 3.17 -9.91
CA ALA A 270 -43.37 1.75 -9.78
C ALA A 270 -44.64 0.95 -10.02
N ALA A 271 -44.46 -0.35 -10.20
CA ALA A 271 -45.51 -1.35 -10.09
C ALA A 271 -45.12 -2.38 -9.02
N SER A 272 -45.98 -3.37 -8.81
CA SER A 272 -45.73 -4.40 -7.78
C SER A 272 -44.45 -5.19 -7.96
N SER A 273 -43.89 -5.21 -9.18
CA SER A 273 -42.71 -5.98 -9.53
C SER A 273 -41.58 -5.18 -10.20
N THR A 274 -41.61 -3.84 -10.12
CA THR A 274 -40.58 -3.02 -10.77
C THR A 274 -40.59 -1.57 -10.30
N TRP A 275 -39.43 -0.95 -10.27
CA TRP A 275 -39.29 0.51 -10.32
C TRP A 275 -39.28 0.99 -11.79
N GLU A 276 -39.79 2.18 -12.09
CA GLU A 276 -39.87 2.67 -13.48
C GLU A 276 -38.52 2.86 -14.20
N THR A 277 -37.42 2.77 -13.46
CA THR A 277 -36.04 2.64 -13.99
C THR A 277 -35.79 1.24 -14.55
N MET A 278 -36.84 0.42 -14.66
CA MET A 278 -36.85 -0.92 -15.24
C MET A 278 -35.89 -1.89 -14.53
N LEU A 279 -35.65 -1.67 -13.22
CA LEU A 279 -35.21 -2.72 -12.32
C LEU A 279 -36.45 -3.54 -11.95
N GLN A 280 -36.51 -4.78 -12.42
CA GLN A 280 -37.64 -5.70 -12.23
C GLN A 280 -37.27 -6.79 -11.22
N ASN A 281 -38.25 -7.58 -10.76
CA ASN A 281 -37.98 -8.72 -9.87
C ASN A 281 -36.90 -9.65 -10.43
N GLU A 282 -36.91 -9.92 -11.73
CA GLU A 282 -35.90 -10.76 -12.41
C GLU A 282 -34.48 -10.18 -12.35
N ASP A 283 -34.34 -8.87 -12.15
CA ASP A 283 -33.05 -8.20 -12.01
C ASP A 283 -32.56 -8.16 -10.57
N ILE A 284 -33.42 -8.40 -9.58
CA ILE A 284 -33.05 -8.41 -8.15
C ILE A 284 -31.97 -9.48 -7.90
N ASP A 285 -32.07 -10.63 -8.57
CA ASP A 285 -31.06 -11.70 -8.49
C ASP A 285 -29.66 -11.29 -8.98
N LYS A 286 -29.56 -10.20 -9.76
CA LYS A 286 -28.29 -9.65 -10.27
C LYS A 286 -27.59 -8.72 -9.27
N LEU A 287 -28.20 -8.40 -8.13
CA LEU A 287 -27.56 -7.58 -7.10
C LEU A 287 -26.28 -8.26 -6.59
N GLN A 288 -25.19 -7.51 -6.44
CA GLN A 288 -23.89 -8.04 -6.00
C GLN A 288 -23.45 -7.48 -4.65
N ASN A 289 -24.40 -7.00 -3.84
CA ASN A 289 -24.13 -6.36 -2.54
C ASN A 289 -24.00 -7.37 -1.39
N ILE A 290 -23.24 -8.44 -1.62
CA ILE A 290 -22.93 -9.44 -0.59
C ILE A 290 -22.25 -8.71 0.58
N ASP A 291 -22.74 -8.95 1.80
CA ASP A 291 -22.29 -8.35 3.04
C ASP A 291 -22.43 -6.81 3.13
N LYS A 292 -23.04 -6.15 2.14
CA LYS A 292 -23.23 -4.70 2.07
C LYS A 292 -24.71 -4.36 1.99
N LEU A 293 -25.48 -4.83 2.98
CA LEU A 293 -26.94 -4.76 2.97
C LEU A 293 -27.45 -3.36 3.35
N PRO A 294 -28.08 -2.59 2.44
CA PRO A 294 -28.70 -1.33 2.79
C PRO A 294 -30.07 -1.50 3.46
N VAL A 295 -30.55 -0.41 4.04
CA VAL A 295 -31.99 -0.21 4.25
C VAL A 295 -32.57 0.53 3.06
N VAL A 296 -33.62 -0.04 2.45
CA VAL A 296 -34.25 0.50 1.24
C VAL A 296 -35.54 1.24 1.59
N PHE A 297 -35.62 2.50 1.18
CA PHE A 297 -36.80 3.35 1.29
C PHE A 297 -37.40 3.57 -0.11
N SER A 298 -38.48 2.87 -0.41
CA SER A 298 -39.13 2.89 -1.73
C SER A 298 -40.37 3.78 -1.72
N MET A 299 -40.20 5.03 -2.14
CA MET A 299 -41.21 6.09 -2.12
C MET A 299 -41.96 6.17 -3.45
N THR A 300 -42.95 5.29 -3.60
CA THR A 300 -43.61 5.02 -4.88
C THR A 300 -44.93 4.25 -4.67
N CYS A 301 -45.54 3.70 -5.72
CA CYS A 301 -46.74 2.84 -5.65
C CYS A 301 -46.41 1.35 -5.55
N HIS A 302 -47.20 0.59 -4.78
CA HIS A 302 -47.33 -0.87 -4.81
C HIS A 302 -46.09 -1.77 -4.62
N THR A 303 -44.90 -1.24 -4.30
CA THR A 303 -43.69 -2.07 -4.11
C THR A 303 -43.74 -2.95 -2.86
N GLY A 304 -44.56 -2.59 -1.87
CA GLY A 304 -44.84 -3.35 -0.65
C GLY A 304 -46.17 -4.10 -0.68
N LYS A 305 -46.67 -4.49 -1.86
CA LYS A 305 -47.99 -5.13 -2.01
C LYS A 305 -47.96 -6.64 -1.71
N PHE A 306 -47.48 -7.01 -0.53
CA PHE A 306 -47.08 -8.37 -0.14
C PHE A 306 -48.20 -9.41 -0.05
N ALA A 307 -49.46 -8.97 0.07
CA ALA A 307 -50.58 -9.85 0.35
C ALA A 307 -51.36 -10.29 -0.90
N GLU A 308 -50.77 -10.18 -2.09
CA GLU A 308 -51.46 -10.39 -3.35
C GLU A 308 -51.51 -11.86 -3.79
N PRO A 309 -52.71 -12.46 -3.98
CA PRO A 309 -52.83 -13.90 -4.22
C PRO A 309 -52.08 -14.45 -5.43
N ARG A 310 -51.70 -13.58 -6.38
CA ARG A 310 -51.19 -13.95 -7.72
C ARG A 310 -49.78 -13.45 -8.02
N GLN A 311 -49.13 -12.70 -7.12
CA GLN A 311 -47.82 -12.12 -7.40
C GLN A 311 -47.00 -11.93 -6.12
N VAL A 312 -45.69 -12.12 -6.22
CA VAL A 312 -44.75 -11.71 -5.18
C VAL A 312 -44.44 -10.22 -5.37
N SER A 313 -44.42 -9.47 -4.27
CA SER A 313 -44.11 -8.04 -4.30
C SER A 313 -42.60 -7.77 -4.33
N PHE A 314 -42.22 -6.63 -4.89
CA PHE A 314 -40.84 -6.19 -5.01
C PHE A 314 -40.08 -6.22 -3.67
N ALA A 315 -40.74 -5.78 -2.58
CA ALA A 315 -40.16 -5.79 -1.24
C ALA A 315 -39.84 -7.21 -0.74
N GLU A 316 -40.66 -8.20 -1.07
CA GLU A 316 -40.43 -9.59 -0.65
C GLU A 316 -39.15 -10.17 -1.28
N ASP A 317 -38.91 -9.93 -2.57
CA ASP A 317 -37.73 -10.46 -3.25
C ASP A 317 -36.44 -9.83 -2.72
N PHE A 318 -36.43 -8.51 -2.48
CA PHE A 318 -35.31 -7.84 -1.80
C PHE A 318 -34.98 -8.45 -0.44
N MET A 319 -36.02 -8.86 0.30
CA MET A 319 -35.84 -9.48 1.61
C MET A 319 -35.42 -10.94 1.51
N ARG A 320 -35.94 -11.72 0.54
CA ARG A 320 -35.71 -13.17 0.41
C ARG A 320 -34.39 -13.55 -0.28
N LEU A 321 -33.69 -12.60 -0.89
CA LEU A 321 -32.36 -12.83 -1.44
C LEU A 321 -31.35 -13.31 -0.38
N PRO A 322 -30.66 -14.45 -0.59
CA PRO A 322 -29.58 -14.90 0.29
C PRO A 322 -28.39 -13.95 0.27
N GLN A 323 -27.94 -13.48 1.44
CA GLN A 323 -26.72 -12.64 1.64
C GLN A 323 -26.65 -11.28 0.92
N ARG A 324 -27.56 -11.01 -0.02
CA ARG A 324 -27.68 -9.77 -0.81
C ARG A 324 -29.09 -9.19 -0.73
N GLY A 325 -29.36 -8.11 -1.47
CA GLY A 325 -30.64 -7.42 -1.44
C GLY A 325 -30.69 -6.37 -0.33
N ALA A 326 -31.70 -6.40 0.53
CA ALA A 326 -31.86 -5.43 1.62
C ALA A 326 -31.81 -6.08 3.01
N ALA A 327 -31.35 -5.31 4.01
CA ALA A 327 -31.50 -5.66 5.44
C ALA A 327 -32.92 -5.36 5.94
N ALA A 328 -33.51 -4.27 5.44
CA ALA A 328 -34.91 -3.92 5.63
C ALA A 328 -35.42 -3.13 4.41
N PHE A 329 -36.72 -3.22 4.15
CA PHE A 329 -37.38 -2.54 3.05
C PHE A 329 -38.63 -1.83 3.56
N TRP A 330 -38.80 -0.55 3.22
CA TRP A 330 -40.01 0.20 3.53
C TRP A 330 -40.71 0.62 2.24
N GLY A 331 -41.92 0.13 2.02
CA GLY A 331 -42.69 0.37 0.80
C GLY A 331 -44.19 0.34 1.04
N THR A 332 -44.97 0.85 0.08
CA THR A 332 -46.43 0.94 0.19
C THR A 332 -47.13 -0.27 -0.40
N SER A 333 -48.21 -0.72 0.24
CA SER A 333 -49.14 -1.70 -0.33
C SER A 333 -50.12 -1.07 -1.34
N GLY A 334 -50.26 0.26 -1.33
CA GLY A 334 -51.24 1.00 -2.10
C GLY A 334 -50.63 2.06 -3.00
N TRP A 335 -51.26 3.23 -3.03
CA TRP A 335 -50.82 4.36 -3.85
C TRP A 335 -49.77 5.19 -3.08
N GLY A 336 -48.73 5.61 -3.78
CA GLY A 336 -47.81 6.67 -3.36
C GLY A 336 -48.21 8.00 -3.98
N TRP A 337 -47.82 9.11 -3.35
CA TRP A 337 -48.02 10.45 -3.87
C TRP A 337 -46.76 11.29 -3.66
N ILE A 338 -46.24 11.86 -4.75
CA ILE A 338 -44.98 12.62 -4.79
C ILE A 338 -44.82 13.59 -3.61
N THR A 339 -45.87 14.35 -3.28
CA THR A 339 -45.81 15.34 -2.18
C THR A 339 -45.77 14.68 -0.81
N GLN A 340 -46.68 13.74 -0.52
CA GLN A 340 -46.75 13.07 0.77
C GLN A 340 -45.55 12.18 1.03
N ASP A 341 -45.07 11.48 0.00
CA ASP A 341 -43.87 10.65 0.07
C ASP A 341 -42.63 11.51 0.37
N GLY A 342 -42.54 12.70 -0.26
CA GLY A 342 -41.51 13.69 0.06
C GLY A 342 -41.55 14.18 1.51
N TRP A 343 -42.74 14.47 2.06
CA TRP A 343 -42.90 14.83 3.47
C TRP A 343 -42.55 13.69 4.43
N LEU A 344 -42.87 12.45 4.03
CA LEU A 344 -42.53 11.26 4.80
C LEU A 344 -41.01 11.07 4.87
N LEU A 345 -40.31 11.26 3.75
CA LEU A 345 -38.84 11.28 3.70
C LEU A 345 -38.23 12.42 4.53
N ASP A 346 -38.78 13.64 4.47
CA ASP A 346 -38.31 14.75 5.30
C ASP A 346 -38.42 14.40 6.79
N GLY A 347 -39.56 13.86 7.22
CA GLY A 347 -39.75 13.38 8.58
C GLY A 347 -38.79 12.26 8.98
N LEU A 348 -38.49 11.34 8.06
CA LEU A 348 -37.55 10.25 8.26
C LEU A 348 -36.12 10.76 8.44
N PHE A 349 -35.61 11.56 7.50
CA PHE A 349 -34.24 12.06 7.54
C PHE A 349 -34.05 13.09 8.66
N ASN A 350 -35.08 13.86 9.00
CA ASN A 350 -35.08 14.70 10.20
C ASN A 350 -34.91 13.86 11.47
N SER A 351 -35.66 12.76 11.60
CA SER A 351 -35.55 11.86 12.76
C SER A 351 -34.18 11.17 12.82
N LEU A 352 -33.61 10.80 11.67
CA LEU A 352 -32.29 10.17 11.57
C LEU A 352 -31.16 11.14 11.95
N ALA A 353 -31.14 12.32 11.35
CA ALA A 353 -30.03 13.26 11.44
C ALA A 353 -30.11 14.15 12.68
N ILE A 354 -31.32 14.59 13.08
CA ILE A 354 -31.50 15.58 14.16
C ILE A 354 -31.93 14.88 15.45
N ASP A 355 -33.01 14.10 15.41
CA ASP A 355 -33.53 13.42 16.61
C ASP A 355 -32.70 12.17 16.98
N SER A 356 -31.71 11.82 16.15
CA SER A 356 -30.75 10.75 16.40
C SER A 356 -31.38 9.35 16.57
N VAL A 357 -32.51 9.10 15.92
CA VAL A 357 -33.19 7.80 15.95
C VAL A 357 -32.41 6.78 15.11
N ARG A 358 -32.28 5.53 15.59
CA ARG A 358 -31.57 4.45 14.87
C ARG A 358 -32.39 3.19 14.69
N GLU A 359 -33.27 2.86 15.64
CA GLU A 359 -34.21 1.76 15.51
C GLU A 359 -35.15 2.00 14.32
N ILE A 360 -35.16 1.11 13.34
CA ILE A 360 -35.84 1.33 12.05
C ILE A 360 -37.35 1.42 12.23
N GLY A 361 -37.93 0.60 13.11
CA GLY A 361 -39.36 0.68 13.44
C GLY A 361 -39.75 2.04 14.07
N ALA A 362 -38.89 2.58 14.94
CA ALA A 362 -39.08 3.90 15.52
C ALA A 362 -38.89 5.00 14.46
N LEU A 363 -37.91 4.84 13.57
CA LEU A 363 -37.59 5.80 12.52
C LEU A 363 -38.75 5.97 11.52
N VAL A 364 -39.29 4.88 10.98
CA VAL A 364 -40.42 4.95 10.03
C VAL A 364 -41.71 5.41 10.71
N THR A 365 -41.89 5.11 12.01
CA THR A 365 -43.05 5.58 12.78
C THR A 365 -42.94 7.07 13.10
N ALA A 366 -41.75 7.57 13.44
CA ALA A 366 -41.50 8.99 13.63
C ALA A 366 -41.77 9.79 12.35
N ALA A 367 -41.42 9.25 11.19
CA ALA A 367 -41.77 9.84 9.90
C ALA A 367 -43.30 10.00 9.72
N LYS A 368 -44.08 8.95 10.04
CA LYS A 368 -45.55 8.99 10.01
C LYS A 368 -46.13 10.01 10.99
N LEU A 369 -45.57 10.10 12.19
CA LEU A 369 -45.99 11.08 13.21
C LEU A 369 -45.67 12.52 12.79
N LYS A 370 -44.50 12.77 12.19
CA LYS A 370 -44.13 14.09 11.67
C LYS A 370 -45.05 14.50 10.52
N LEU A 371 -45.35 13.59 9.58
CA LEU A 371 -46.35 13.83 8.54
C LEU A 371 -47.71 14.22 9.14
N HIS A 372 -48.20 13.48 10.14
CA HIS A 372 -49.48 13.77 10.79
C HIS A 372 -49.49 15.12 11.52
N THR A 373 -48.42 15.45 12.24
CA THR A 373 -48.35 16.65 13.09
C THR A 373 -48.04 17.93 12.31
N GLN A 374 -47.23 17.85 11.25
CA GLN A 374 -46.81 19.00 10.44
C GLN A 374 -47.78 19.27 9.28
N HIS A 375 -48.46 18.22 8.77
CA HIS A 375 -49.43 18.32 7.69
C HIS A 375 -50.78 17.69 8.11
N PRO A 376 -51.48 18.27 9.09
CA PRO A 376 -52.69 17.67 9.69
C PRO A 376 -53.86 17.54 8.71
N GLN A 377 -54.76 16.62 9.06
CA GLN A 377 -55.88 15.97 8.34
C GLN A 377 -56.83 16.83 7.46
N THR A 378 -56.30 17.66 6.57
CA THR A 378 -57.12 18.33 5.53
C THR A 378 -57.19 17.50 4.24
N ASP A 379 -56.45 16.40 4.16
CA ASP A 379 -56.28 15.56 2.98
C ASP A 379 -56.26 14.07 3.33
N GLY A 380 -57.19 13.29 2.77
CA GLY A 380 -57.27 11.84 2.96
C GLY A 380 -56.05 11.07 2.47
N ARG A 381 -55.21 11.68 1.61
CA ARG A 381 -53.93 11.10 1.17
C ARG A 381 -52.94 10.90 2.32
N ASN A 382 -52.92 11.79 3.32
CA ASN A 382 -51.98 11.69 4.44
C ASN A 382 -52.30 10.47 5.32
N VAL A 383 -53.59 10.21 5.57
CA VAL A 383 -54.05 9.01 6.29
C VAL A 383 -53.68 7.74 5.51
N ASN A 384 -53.90 7.74 4.20
CA ASN A 384 -53.55 6.60 3.34
C ASN A 384 -52.05 6.26 3.39
N VAL A 385 -51.17 7.27 3.31
CA VAL A 385 -49.71 7.04 3.35
C VAL A 385 -49.27 6.50 4.71
N ILE A 386 -49.81 7.03 5.81
CA ILE A 386 -49.53 6.52 7.16
C ILE A 386 -49.95 5.05 7.31
N ASP A 387 -51.12 4.70 6.78
CA ASP A 387 -51.67 3.34 6.84
C ASP A 387 -50.89 2.34 5.96
N GLN A 388 -50.59 2.71 4.71
CA GLN A 388 -50.22 1.75 3.65
C GLN A 388 -48.71 1.45 3.58
N TYR A 389 -47.85 2.33 4.11
CA TYR A 389 -46.41 2.10 4.16
C TYR A 389 -46.04 1.08 5.24
N THR A 390 -45.56 -0.09 4.79
CA THR A 390 -45.28 -1.27 5.61
C THR A 390 -43.76 -1.51 5.68
N LEU A 391 -43.26 -1.76 6.89
CA LEU A 391 -41.87 -2.13 7.12
C LEU A 391 -41.70 -3.64 6.97
N PHE A 392 -40.91 -4.05 5.98
CA PHE A 392 -40.42 -5.41 5.83
C PHE A 392 -39.05 -5.52 6.46
N GLY A 393 -38.93 -6.33 7.50
CA GLY A 393 -37.75 -6.41 8.36
C GLY A 393 -38.10 -6.38 9.84
N ASP A 394 -37.06 -6.50 10.67
CA ASP A 394 -37.19 -6.45 12.12
C ASP A 394 -37.28 -4.99 12.61
N PRO A 395 -38.39 -4.56 13.23
CA PRO A 395 -38.57 -3.18 13.67
C PRO A 395 -37.62 -2.76 14.79
N SER A 396 -37.00 -3.73 15.49
CA SER A 396 -36.02 -3.48 16.55
C SER A 396 -34.58 -3.38 16.04
N MET A 397 -34.33 -3.67 14.75
CA MET A 397 -33.03 -3.50 14.10
C MET A 397 -32.63 -2.02 14.08
N LYS A 398 -31.35 -1.74 14.31
CA LYS A 398 -30.81 -0.38 14.30
C LYS A 398 -30.03 -0.12 13.03
N LEU A 399 -30.20 1.04 12.40
CA LEU A 399 -29.27 1.52 11.39
C LEU A 399 -27.85 1.60 11.97
N LYS A 400 -26.87 1.09 11.23
CA LYS A 400 -25.47 1.01 11.66
C LYS A 400 -24.74 2.33 11.82
N LEU A 401 -25.30 3.45 11.34
CA LEU A 401 -24.69 4.77 11.50
C LEU A 401 -24.52 5.08 12.99
N PRO A 402 -23.30 5.17 13.54
CA PRO A 402 -23.12 5.40 14.97
C PRO A 402 -23.56 6.81 15.40
N LEU A 403 -23.81 6.99 16.70
CA LEU A 403 -24.14 8.30 17.30
C LEU A 403 -22.90 9.08 17.78
N GLN A 404 -21.79 8.38 17.97
CA GLN A 404 -20.50 8.99 18.29
C GLN A 404 -19.63 9.01 17.02
N PRO A 405 -18.66 9.91 16.92
CA PRO A 405 -17.61 9.82 15.92
C PRO A 405 -16.88 8.46 15.95
N ASP A 406 -16.33 8.07 14.82
CA ASP A 406 -15.47 6.89 14.67
C ASP A 406 -14.35 7.27 13.71
N LEU A 407 -13.29 7.88 14.24
CA LEU A 407 -12.15 8.31 13.45
C LEU A 407 -11.40 7.07 12.96
N TYR A 408 -11.01 7.09 11.71
CA TYR A 408 -10.46 5.95 11.02
C TYR A 408 -9.27 6.40 10.18
N VAL A 409 -8.15 5.71 10.34
CA VAL A 409 -6.94 5.90 9.52
C VAL A 409 -6.86 4.77 8.50
N PRO A 410 -7.24 4.99 7.23
CA PRO A 410 -7.19 3.92 6.24
C PRO A 410 -5.76 3.44 5.95
N PRO A 411 -5.53 2.18 5.52
CA PRO A 411 -4.20 1.59 5.34
C PRO A 411 -3.26 2.28 4.33
N GLN A 412 -3.76 3.23 3.52
CA GLN A 412 -3.04 3.92 2.44
C GLN A 412 -3.17 5.43 2.60
N VAL A 413 -2.70 5.94 3.74
CA VAL A 413 -3.05 7.28 4.18
C VAL A 413 -1.98 8.32 3.96
N ILE A 414 -0.71 7.91 3.96
CA ILE A 414 0.43 8.81 3.83
C ILE A 414 0.90 8.77 2.39
N SER A 415 0.70 9.88 1.68
CA SER A 415 1.41 10.16 0.43
C SER A 415 2.45 11.26 0.66
N THR A 416 3.47 11.31 -0.20
CA THR A 416 4.55 12.29 -0.10
C THR A 416 4.51 13.27 -1.27
N GLU A 417 4.91 14.51 -1.04
CA GLU A 417 5.30 15.44 -2.09
C GLU A 417 6.76 15.89 -1.85
N PRO A 418 7.69 15.64 -2.80
CA PRO A 418 7.48 14.87 -4.04
C PRO A 418 7.14 13.39 -3.78
N GLU A 419 6.56 12.73 -4.77
CA GLU A 419 6.13 11.31 -4.66
C GLU A 419 7.33 10.37 -4.45
N THR A 420 8.47 10.70 -5.06
CA THR A 420 9.74 10.02 -4.82
C THR A 420 10.67 10.93 -4.01
N LEU A 421 11.18 10.44 -2.87
CA LEU A 421 12.01 11.23 -1.96
C LEU A 421 13.51 11.02 -2.19
N SER A 422 14.26 12.11 -2.25
CA SER A 422 15.70 12.16 -2.46
C SER A 422 16.41 12.85 -1.29
N GLU A 423 17.66 12.47 -1.03
CA GLU A 423 18.52 13.13 -0.02
C GLU A 423 18.73 14.65 -0.26
N LEU A 424 18.40 15.15 -1.46
CA LEU A 424 18.44 16.58 -1.82
C LEU A 424 17.13 17.32 -1.51
N ASP A 425 16.04 16.61 -1.22
CA ASP A 425 14.75 17.23 -1.00
C ASP A 425 14.78 18.09 0.26
N SER A 426 14.73 19.40 0.05
CA SER A 426 14.79 20.36 1.15
C SER A 426 13.53 20.30 2.03
N ILE A 427 12.40 19.95 1.42
CA ILE A 427 11.09 19.82 2.07
C ILE A 427 10.39 18.58 1.52
N THR A 428 9.93 17.74 2.43
CA THR A 428 9.03 16.62 2.21
C THR A 428 7.70 16.93 2.86
N VAL A 429 6.61 16.85 2.11
CA VAL A 429 5.25 17.02 2.65
C VAL A 429 4.59 15.65 2.77
N LEU A 430 4.24 15.23 3.99
CA LEU A 430 3.40 14.07 4.22
C LEU A 430 1.94 14.53 4.18
N ILE A 431 1.14 13.95 3.30
CA ILE A 431 -0.31 14.18 3.24
C ILE A 431 -0.97 13.00 3.92
N VAL A 432 -1.66 13.26 5.03
CA VAL A 432 -2.33 12.27 5.86
C VAL A 432 -3.83 12.43 5.67
N LYS A 433 -4.51 11.41 5.14
CA LYS A 433 -5.98 11.38 5.08
C LYS A 433 -6.56 10.81 6.38
N ILE A 434 -7.74 11.25 6.79
CA ILE A 434 -8.46 10.72 7.95
C ILE A 434 -9.92 10.68 7.58
N GLU A 435 -10.59 9.60 7.93
CA GLU A 435 -12.03 9.43 7.73
C GLU A 435 -12.75 9.38 9.08
N ASN A 436 -14.06 9.65 9.06
CA ASN A 436 -14.94 9.51 10.21
C ASN A 436 -16.17 8.71 9.79
N LEU A 437 -16.34 7.52 10.33
CA LEU A 437 -17.44 6.59 10.02
C LEU A 437 -18.67 6.81 10.92
N GLY A 438 -18.58 7.71 11.89
CA GLY A 438 -19.64 8.11 12.80
C GLY A 438 -20.27 9.47 12.47
N LEU A 439 -20.94 10.07 13.46
CA LEU A 439 -21.35 11.48 13.36
C LEU A 439 -20.13 12.40 13.37
N ALA A 440 -20.26 13.57 12.74
CA ALA A 440 -19.21 14.58 12.68
C ALA A 440 -18.69 14.94 14.08
N THR A 441 -17.38 15.15 14.21
CA THR A 441 -16.83 15.64 15.48
C THR A 441 -17.33 17.06 15.75
N THR A 442 -17.50 17.42 17.02
CA THR A 442 -17.95 18.78 17.41
C THR A 442 -16.79 19.74 17.67
N ASP A 443 -15.58 19.19 17.83
CA ASP A 443 -14.34 19.94 18.02
C ASP A 443 -13.27 19.39 17.07
N SER A 444 -12.23 20.19 16.92
CA SER A 444 -10.99 19.88 16.24
C SER A 444 -10.31 18.60 16.78
N VAL A 445 -9.75 17.82 15.87
CA VAL A 445 -9.10 16.53 16.16
C VAL A 445 -7.60 16.72 16.28
N GLU A 446 -6.98 16.21 17.34
CA GLU A 446 -5.53 16.18 17.52
C GLU A 446 -4.92 14.93 16.87
N ILE A 447 -3.79 15.09 16.21
CA ILE A 447 -3.07 14.02 15.49
C ILE A 447 -1.60 14.09 15.91
N ASN A 448 -1.06 12.97 16.38
CA ASN A 448 0.38 12.81 16.58
C ASN A 448 1.00 12.13 15.36
N THR A 449 2.14 12.65 14.94
CA THR A 449 2.94 12.05 13.88
C THR A 449 4.38 11.93 14.34
N ASP A 450 4.84 10.70 14.44
CA ASP A 450 6.19 10.34 14.85
C ASP A 450 6.90 9.67 13.68
N ILE A 451 8.15 10.03 13.43
CA ILE A 451 8.98 9.41 12.39
C ILE A 451 10.22 8.81 13.05
N PHE A 452 10.53 7.57 12.69
CA PHE A 452 11.66 6.79 13.19
C PHE A 452 12.62 6.46 12.05
N ASN A 453 13.93 6.42 12.33
CA ASN A 453 14.94 5.91 11.39
C ASN A 453 15.00 4.36 11.39
N SER A 454 15.87 3.79 10.57
CA SER A 454 16.13 2.34 10.48
C SER A 454 16.61 1.70 11.80
N GLU A 455 17.14 2.48 12.74
CA GLU A 455 17.55 2.03 14.07
C GLU A 455 16.41 2.17 15.12
N ASN A 456 15.17 2.42 14.68
CA ASN A 456 14.00 2.71 15.52
C ASN A 456 14.19 3.92 16.46
N SER A 457 15.09 4.84 16.13
CA SER A 457 15.24 6.09 16.87
C SER A 457 14.27 7.14 16.36
N LEU A 458 13.54 7.79 17.27
CA LEU A 458 12.64 8.90 16.96
C LEU A 458 13.44 10.11 16.45
N ILE A 459 13.16 10.54 15.22
CA ILE A 459 13.89 11.63 14.54
C ILE A 459 13.01 12.86 14.28
N PHE A 460 11.69 12.71 14.32
CA PHE A 460 10.74 13.80 14.17
C PHE A 460 9.46 13.44 14.90
N SER A 461 8.88 14.42 15.58
CA SER A 461 7.58 14.30 16.23
C SER A 461 6.86 15.62 16.11
N THR A 462 5.60 15.58 15.72
CA THR A 462 4.75 16.75 15.70
C THR A 462 3.35 16.41 16.20
N ARG A 463 2.70 17.41 16.80
CA ARG A 463 1.28 17.38 17.09
C ARG A 463 0.57 18.41 16.24
N SER A 464 -0.39 17.95 15.48
CA SER A 464 -1.18 18.77 14.59
C SER A 464 -2.63 18.71 15.00
N ARG A 465 -3.38 19.73 14.62
CA ARG A 465 -4.81 19.82 14.90
C ARG A 465 -5.54 20.12 13.61
N ILE A 466 -6.51 19.30 13.28
CA ILE A 466 -7.38 19.46 12.11
C ILE A 466 -8.74 19.95 12.57
N ALA A 467 -9.45 20.66 11.69
CA ALA A 467 -10.81 21.11 11.95
C ALA A 467 -11.74 19.92 12.26
N PRO A 468 -12.95 20.14 12.80
CA PRO A 468 -13.88 19.05 13.05
C PRO A 468 -14.12 18.22 11.79
N ILE A 469 -14.00 16.89 11.91
CA ILE A 469 -14.05 15.98 10.77
C ILE A 469 -15.48 15.46 10.59
N GLY A 470 -16.06 15.81 9.45
CA GLY A 470 -17.36 15.32 9.00
C GLY A 470 -17.27 13.90 8.41
N LEU A 471 -16.82 13.79 7.16
CA LEU A 471 -16.62 12.52 6.46
C LEU A 471 -15.14 12.16 6.34
N ARG A 472 -14.36 13.07 5.76
CA ARG A 472 -12.94 12.92 5.49
C ARG A 472 -12.27 14.28 5.50
N ASP A 473 -11.04 14.32 5.95
CA ASP A 473 -10.18 15.50 5.85
C ASP A 473 -8.73 15.06 5.67
N SER A 474 -7.84 16.00 5.35
CA SER A 474 -6.43 15.73 5.16
C SER A 474 -5.55 16.75 5.86
N LEU A 475 -4.44 16.28 6.41
CA LEU A 475 -3.43 17.10 7.06
C LEU A 475 -2.13 17.04 6.25
N ARG A 476 -1.50 18.20 6.05
CA ARG A 476 -0.17 18.32 5.44
C ARG A 476 0.86 18.53 6.54
N ILE A 477 1.85 17.65 6.61
CA ILE A 477 2.93 17.69 7.60
C ILE A 477 4.23 17.96 6.86
N TYR A 478 4.90 19.04 7.23
CA TYR A 478 6.14 19.47 6.61
C TYR A 478 7.32 18.92 7.40
N TRP A 479 8.21 18.24 6.70
CA TRP A 479 9.39 17.61 7.26
C TRP A 479 10.59 17.87 6.34
N THR A 480 11.80 18.02 6.88
CA THR A 480 13.00 18.29 6.07
C THR A 480 13.66 17.00 5.63
N GLY A 481 13.76 16.77 4.33
CA GLY A 481 14.38 15.57 3.74
C GLY A 481 15.90 15.63 3.57
N GLN A 482 16.51 16.82 3.69
CA GLN A 482 17.91 17.03 3.34
C GLN A 482 18.87 16.19 4.17
N ASN A 483 19.82 15.52 3.50
CA ASN A 483 20.82 14.60 4.07
C ASN A 483 20.22 13.35 4.74
N ARG A 484 19.02 12.93 4.36
CA ARG A 484 18.41 11.66 4.79
C ARG A 484 18.60 10.60 3.71
N ARG A 485 18.89 9.37 4.13
CA ARG A 485 19.06 8.21 3.25
C ARG A 485 18.44 6.97 3.89
N GLY A 486 17.79 6.14 3.08
CA GLY A 486 17.23 4.87 3.51
C GLY A 486 15.79 4.97 4.02
N PRO A 487 15.29 3.90 4.66
CA PRO A 487 13.90 3.80 5.11
C PRO A 487 13.66 4.59 6.40
N TYR A 488 12.45 5.11 6.52
CA TYR A 488 11.92 5.81 7.67
C TYR A 488 10.49 5.37 7.96
N LYS A 489 10.20 5.04 9.21
CA LYS A 489 8.87 4.60 9.65
C LYS A 489 8.07 5.79 10.16
N VAL A 490 6.95 6.11 9.51
CA VAL A 490 5.98 7.12 9.97
C VAL A 490 4.91 6.40 10.79
N GLN A 491 4.65 6.90 11.99
CA GLN A 491 3.59 6.43 12.87
C GLN A 491 2.60 7.57 13.12
N LEU A 492 1.32 7.29 12.88
CA LEU A 492 0.21 8.22 13.06
C LEU A 492 -0.69 7.71 14.17
N VAL A 493 -1.10 8.62 15.05
CA VAL A 493 -2.13 8.37 16.07
C VAL A 493 -3.11 9.54 16.07
N VAL A 494 -4.35 9.27 15.70
CA VAL A 494 -5.46 10.21 15.73
C VAL A 494 -6.12 10.18 17.11
N ASN A 495 -6.56 11.34 17.61
CA ASN A 495 -7.13 11.51 18.94
C ASN A 495 -6.29 10.85 20.06
N PRO A 496 -4.97 11.11 20.14
CA PRO A 496 -4.04 10.38 21.01
C PRO A 496 -4.32 10.54 22.51
N LEU A 497 -5.11 11.56 22.90
CA LEU A 497 -5.50 11.82 24.28
C LEU A 497 -6.92 11.29 24.61
N ASN A 498 -7.59 10.65 23.64
CA ASN A 498 -8.99 10.23 23.73
C ASN A 498 -9.92 11.36 24.22
N SER A 499 -9.64 12.60 23.77
CA SER A 499 -10.41 13.79 24.14
C SER A 499 -11.78 13.85 23.46
N ILE A 500 -11.90 13.21 22.30
CA ILE A 500 -13.16 12.97 21.61
C ILE A 500 -13.62 11.57 21.98
N GLY A 501 -14.87 11.43 22.42
CA GLY A 501 -15.47 10.11 22.65
C GLY A 501 -15.80 9.45 21.32
N GLU A 502 -15.31 8.23 21.12
CA GLU A 502 -15.44 7.49 19.87
C GLU A 502 -16.03 6.11 20.09
N VAL A 503 -16.61 5.55 19.02
CA VAL A 503 -17.12 4.18 19.05
C VAL A 503 -15.97 3.18 19.16
N ARG A 504 -14.89 3.41 18.41
CA ARG A 504 -13.68 2.60 18.39
C ARG A 504 -12.45 3.49 18.48
N PHE A 505 -11.40 2.95 19.08
CA PHE A 505 -10.11 3.62 19.25
C PHE A 505 -8.96 2.77 18.66
N ASP A 506 -9.21 1.51 18.34
CA ASP A 506 -8.23 0.56 17.79
C ASP A 506 -7.93 0.81 16.30
N ASN A 507 -8.77 1.61 15.64
CA ASN A 507 -8.65 2.07 14.26
C ASN A 507 -8.05 3.48 14.10
N ASN A 508 -7.55 4.07 15.20
CA ASN A 508 -6.98 5.43 15.24
C ASN A 508 -5.49 5.52 14.89
N SER A 509 -4.81 4.39 14.66
CA SER A 509 -3.37 4.40 14.44
C SER A 509 -2.94 3.58 13.24
N LEU A 510 -1.94 4.09 12.52
CA LEU A 510 -1.30 3.42 11.39
C LEU A 510 0.21 3.63 11.48
N SER A 511 0.97 2.67 10.94
CA SER A 511 2.38 2.90 10.64
C SER A 511 2.71 2.51 9.20
N GLN A 512 3.48 3.36 8.52
CA GLN A 512 3.86 3.20 7.12
C GLN A 512 5.32 3.62 6.93
N GLU A 513 6.10 2.86 6.16
CA GLU A 513 7.49 3.22 5.81
C GLU A 513 7.55 4.10 4.56
N ILE A 514 8.49 5.05 4.54
CA ILE A 514 8.87 5.91 3.40
C ILE A 514 10.38 5.83 3.21
N TYR A 515 10.88 5.99 1.98
CA TYR A 515 12.31 5.77 1.65
C TYR A 515 12.93 7.00 0.97
N PHE A 516 14.11 7.43 1.44
CA PHE A 516 14.95 8.45 0.78
C PHE A 516 16.07 7.80 -0.01
N TYR A 517 16.09 8.07 -1.31
CA TYR A 517 17.12 7.56 -2.22
C TYR A 517 18.32 8.51 -2.32
N SER A 518 19.48 7.97 -2.72
CA SER A 518 20.68 8.78 -2.93
C SER A 518 20.70 9.42 -4.32
N SER A 519 21.25 10.63 -4.38
CA SER A 519 21.39 11.48 -5.55
C SER A 519 22.85 11.72 -5.97
N ASN A 520 23.80 11.29 -5.14
CA ASN A 520 25.22 11.55 -5.33
C ASN A 520 25.82 10.66 -6.43
N LEU A 521 26.66 11.27 -7.28
CA LEU A 521 27.48 10.54 -8.24
C LEU A 521 28.63 9.81 -7.54
N THR A 522 29.03 8.65 -8.09
CA THR A 522 30.23 7.93 -7.65
C THR A 522 31.22 7.81 -8.81
N ILE A 523 32.50 8.06 -8.54
CA ILE A 523 33.57 7.91 -9.54
C ILE A 523 33.69 6.42 -9.90
N ALA A 524 33.55 6.08 -11.18
CA ALA A 524 33.80 4.74 -11.66
C ALA A 524 35.27 4.62 -12.09
N GLU A 525 35.66 5.30 -13.17
CA GLU A 525 36.98 5.15 -13.80
C GLU A 525 37.42 6.42 -14.54
N PRO A 526 38.72 6.76 -14.61
CA PRO A 526 39.81 6.23 -13.79
C PRO A 526 39.64 6.66 -12.33
N ALA A 527 39.77 5.70 -11.40
CA ALA A 527 39.64 5.94 -9.98
C ALA A 527 40.79 6.81 -9.44
N VAL A 528 40.64 7.29 -8.20
CA VAL A 528 41.67 8.09 -7.54
C VAL A 528 42.94 7.26 -7.32
N LEU A 529 44.11 7.87 -7.50
CA LEU A 529 45.42 7.21 -7.29
C LEU A 529 45.77 6.13 -8.31
N THR A 530 45.12 6.13 -9.48
CA THR A 530 45.35 5.12 -10.53
C THR A 530 46.31 5.62 -11.60
N GLN A 531 47.16 4.75 -12.14
CA GLN A 531 47.97 5.00 -13.33
C GLN A 531 47.47 4.12 -14.47
N ILE A 532 47.23 4.74 -15.63
CA ILE A 532 46.75 4.09 -16.86
C ILE A 532 47.71 4.36 -18.02
N SER A 533 47.59 3.57 -19.09
CA SER A 533 48.41 3.68 -20.30
C SER A 533 47.69 4.37 -21.48
N GLU A 534 46.36 4.47 -21.42
CA GLU A 534 45.55 5.10 -22.48
C GLU A 534 45.71 6.63 -22.46
N THR A 535 46.21 7.18 -23.56
CA THR A 535 46.44 8.63 -23.72
C THR A 535 45.17 9.40 -24.10
N GLN A 536 44.05 8.73 -24.36
CA GLN A 536 42.72 9.33 -24.58
C GLN A 536 41.65 8.59 -23.76
N PRO A 537 41.74 8.65 -22.43
CA PRO A 537 40.88 7.85 -21.55
C PRO A 537 39.41 8.28 -21.65
N THR A 538 38.53 7.37 -21.28
CA THR A 538 37.12 7.67 -21.04
C THR A 538 36.88 7.81 -19.54
N LEU A 539 36.27 8.92 -19.13
CA LEU A 539 35.95 9.21 -17.73
C LEU A 539 34.52 8.77 -17.45
N TYR A 540 34.34 7.85 -16.50
CA TYR A 540 33.06 7.22 -16.14
C TYR A 540 32.63 7.57 -14.71
N VAL A 541 31.36 7.88 -14.53
CA VAL A 541 30.69 7.97 -13.22
C VAL A 541 29.49 7.03 -13.19
N TYR A 542 29.22 6.40 -12.05
CA TYR A 542 27.96 5.68 -11.84
C TYR A 542 26.82 6.67 -11.68
N ASN A 543 25.71 6.38 -12.37
CA ASN A 543 24.49 7.15 -12.30
C ASN A 543 23.74 6.81 -11.00
N PRO A 544 23.00 7.77 -10.39
CA PRO A 544 22.28 7.54 -9.14
C PRO A 544 21.08 6.58 -9.32
N GLU A 545 20.65 5.94 -8.22
CA GLU A 545 19.59 4.90 -8.20
C GLU A 545 18.22 5.37 -8.73
N ILE A 546 17.94 6.67 -8.71
CA ILE A 546 16.73 7.22 -9.35
C ILE A 546 17.11 7.99 -10.61
N SER A 547 16.68 7.44 -11.74
CA SER A 547 16.58 8.16 -13.00
C SER A 547 15.17 7.95 -13.57
N GLN A 548 14.22 8.73 -13.08
CA GLN A 548 12.93 8.91 -13.76
C GLN A 548 12.84 10.25 -14.50
N GLU A 549 13.88 11.09 -14.42
CA GLU A 549 13.93 12.34 -15.16
C GLU A 549 14.55 12.11 -16.54
N SER A 550 13.71 12.16 -17.58
CA SER A 550 14.05 11.84 -18.98
C SER A 550 15.04 12.82 -19.66
N SER A 551 15.61 13.79 -18.93
CA SER A 551 16.44 14.87 -19.47
C SER A 551 17.76 15.14 -18.74
N ALA A 552 18.26 14.20 -17.91
CA ALA A 552 19.53 14.38 -17.21
C ALA A 552 20.76 14.45 -18.13
N SER A 553 21.69 15.37 -17.82
CA SER A 553 22.95 15.55 -18.56
C SER A 553 24.14 15.74 -17.61
N TYR A 554 25.33 15.40 -18.08
CA TYR A 554 26.56 15.38 -17.30
C TYR A 554 27.58 16.35 -17.89
N GLU A 555 28.34 16.99 -17.01
CA GLU A 555 29.47 17.85 -17.36
C GLU A 555 30.73 17.23 -16.78
N PHE A 556 31.73 17.02 -17.63
CA PHE A 556 33.05 16.54 -17.25
C PHE A 556 34.10 17.61 -17.50
N GLU A 557 35.08 17.68 -16.62
CA GLU A 557 36.27 18.51 -16.80
C GLU A 557 37.53 17.70 -16.46
N ILE A 558 38.62 17.94 -17.19
CA ILE A 558 39.94 17.40 -16.91
C ILE A 558 41.00 18.50 -17.03
N ASP A 559 41.94 18.54 -16.07
CA ASP A 559 42.98 19.55 -15.99
C ASP A 559 44.29 18.98 -15.42
N THR A 560 45.38 19.75 -15.49
CA THR A 560 46.68 19.46 -14.85
C THR A 560 46.80 20.05 -13.45
N LEU A 561 45.83 20.87 -13.01
CA LEU A 561 45.75 21.43 -11.66
C LEU A 561 44.43 21.03 -10.97
N SER A 562 44.51 20.67 -9.69
CA SER A 562 43.37 20.24 -8.86
C SER A 562 42.27 21.29 -8.68
N ASN A 563 42.57 22.56 -8.92
CA ASN A 563 41.63 23.66 -8.82
C ASN A 563 40.93 23.98 -10.15
N PHE A 564 41.24 23.24 -11.23
CA PHE A 564 40.64 23.40 -12.56
C PHE A 564 40.80 24.82 -13.15
N THR A 565 41.95 25.47 -12.91
CA THR A 565 42.25 26.83 -13.41
C THR A 565 43.42 26.90 -14.39
N SER A 566 43.97 25.76 -14.84
CA SER A 566 45.13 25.79 -15.71
C SER A 566 44.72 26.11 -17.17
N PRO A 567 45.64 26.64 -18.00
CA PRO A 567 45.39 26.81 -19.43
C PRO A 567 45.11 25.50 -20.19
N PHE A 568 45.34 24.34 -19.56
CA PHE A 568 45.10 23.01 -20.14
C PHE A 568 43.64 22.53 -20.00
N LEU A 569 42.82 23.14 -19.15
CA LEU A 569 41.46 22.67 -18.83
C LEU A 569 40.66 22.27 -20.09
N ILE A 570 40.21 21.02 -20.12
CA ILE A 570 39.33 20.48 -21.16
C ILE A 570 37.97 20.21 -20.52
N GLN A 571 36.93 20.77 -21.12
CA GLN A 571 35.54 20.59 -20.69
C GLN A 571 34.74 19.83 -21.75
N SER A 572 33.86 18.94 -21.31
CA SER A 572 32.94 18.23 -22.20
C SER A 572 31.82 19.14 -22.69
N GLU A 573 31.21 18.80 -23.83
CA GLU A 573 29.81 19.21 -24.07
C GLU A 573 28.89 18.49 -23.07
N LYS A 574 27.61 18.88 -23.00
CA LYS A 574 26.63 18.16 -22.17
C LYS A 574 26.52 16.71 -22.65
N VAL A 575 26.89 15.77 -21.80
CA VAL A 575 26.82 14.33 -22.09
C VAL A 575 25.49 13.81 -21.56
N ASN A 576 24.64 13.27 -22.42
CA ASN A 576 23.37 12.68 -21.98
C ASN A 576 23.63 11.49 -21.06
N GLU A 577 22.79 11.35 -20.03
CA GLU A 577 22.81 10.19 -19.15
C GLU A 577 22.73 8.89 -19.96
N GLN A 578 23.63 7.96 -19.66
CA GLN A 578 23.62 6.60 -20.19
C GLN A 578 22.94 5.66 -19.18
N HIS A 579 23.11 4.34 -19.27
CA HIS A 579 22.47 3.36 -18.39
C HIS A 579 22.99 3.39 -16.94
N VAL A 580 23.75 2.39 -16.50
CA VAL A 580 24.30 2.33 -15.13
C VAL A 580 25.38 3.39 -14.89
N ARG A 581 26.20 3.69 -15.90
CA ARG A 581 27.29 4.65 -15.81
C ARG A 581 27.33 5.56 -17.03
N THR A 582 27.66 6.82 -16.84
CA THR A 582 27.82 7.81 -17.92
C THR A 582 29.30 8.06 -18.17
N GLY A 583 29.73 7.93 -19.44
CA GLY A 583 31.11 8.07 -19.85
C GLY A 583 31.37 9.21 -20.83
N TRP A 584 32.46 9.95 -20.62
CA TRP A 584 32.98 10.96 -21.55
C TRP A 584 34.38 10.62 -22.02
N LYS A 585 34.55 10.42 -23.34
CA LYS A 585 35.87 10.19 -23.95
C LYS A 585 36.60 11.52 -24.13
N VAL A 586 37.78 11.64 -23.52
CA VAL A 586 38.60 12.85 -23.64
C VAL A 586 39.08 13.01 -25.09
N SER A 587 38.72 14.13 -25.72
CA SER A 587 38.96 14.36 -27.15
C SER A 587 40.43 14.61 -27.50
N SER A 588 41.22 15.08 -26.54
CA SER A 588 42.65 15.41 -26.74
C SER A 588 43.56 14.26 -26.29
N VAL A 589 44.68 14.08 -27.00
CA VAL A 589 45.75 13.17 -26.58
C VAL A 589 46.50 13.80 -25.39
N LEU A 590 46.48 13.10 -24.27
CA LEU A 590 47.13 13.48 -23.03
C LEU A 590 48.58 12.93 -23.01
N ALA A 591 49.51 13.71 -22.49
CA ALA A 591 50.92 13.30 -22.35
C ALA A 591 51.13 12.52 -21.04
N ASP A 592 52.28 11.87 -20.89
CA ASP A 592 52.63 11.23 -19.61
C ASP A 592 52.68 12.29 -18.49
N GLY A 593 51.95 12.05 -17.40
CA GLY A 593 51.78 13.02 -16.34
C GLY A 593 50.54 12.79 -15.48
N LEU A 594 50.33 13.68 -14.52
CA LEU A 594 49.19 13.67 -13.61
C LEU A 594 48.05 14.54 -14.16
N TYR A 595 46.82 14.03 -14.06
CA TYR A 595 45.60 14.74 -14.42
C TYR A 595 44.55 14.65 -13.31
N PHE A 596 43.82 15.76 -13.13
CA PHE A 596 42.65 15.87 -12.26
C PHE A 596 41.41 15.92 -13.12
N TRP A 597 40.35 15.23 -12.71
CA TRP A 597 39.08 15.32 -13.42
C TRP A 597 37.91 15.39 -12.46
N ARG A 598 36.80 15.95 -12.95
CA ARG A 598 35.57 16.08 -12.17
C ARG A 598 34.33 15.93 -13.02
N CYS A 599 33.23 15.55 -12.37
CA CYS A 599 31.94 15.38 -13.00
C CYS A 599 30.82 15.94 -12.11
N ARG A 600 29.75 16.45 -12.74
CA ARG A 600 28.48 16.74 -12.08
C ARG A 600 27.30 16.40 -12.97
N ARG A 601 26.17 16.10 -12.34
CA ARG A 601 24.88 15.82 -13.00
C ARG A 601 24.01 17.07 -12.97
N ASN A 602 23.33 17.33 -14.08
CA ASN A 602 22.39 18.43 -14.27
C ASN A 602 21.04 17.87 -14.70
N THR A 603 19.97 18.29 -14.02
CA THR A 603 18.59 18.08 -14.45
C THR A 603 17.87 19.43 -14.69
N GLU A 604 16.58 19.41 -15.01
CA GLU A 604 15.79 20.65 -15.21
C GLU A 604 15.69 21.49 -13.94
N SER A 605 15.79 20.87 -12.76
CA SER A 605 15.54 21.47 -11.46
C SER A 605 16.77 21.48 -10.53
N ILE A 606 17.74 20.58 -10.71
CA ILE A 606 18.84 20.35 -9.75
C ILE A 606 20.21 20.25 -10.46
N GLN A 607 21.24 20.84 -9.87
CA GLN A 607 22.65 20.57 -10.20
C GLN A 607 23.33 19.88 -9.02
N SER A 608 23.95 18.72 -9.25
CA SER A 608 24.71 18.03 -8.20
C SER A 608 26.01 18.79 -7.88
N PRO A 609 26.58 18.58 -6.67
CA PRO A 609 27.97 18.94 -6.40
C PRO A 609 28.94 18.25 -7.39
N TRP A 610 30.13 18.83 -7.55
CA TRP A 610 31.23 18.21 -8.30
C TRP A 610 31.82 17.04 -7.52
N VAL A 611 31.88 15.87 -8.16
CA VAL A 611 32.72 14.75 -7.73
C VAL A 611 34.04 14.80 -8.47
N ASN A 612 35.17 14.64 -7.76
CA ASN A 612 36.50 14.84 -8.33
C ASN A 612 37.39 13.62 -8.08
N ALA A 613 38.27 13.32 -9.04
CA ALA A 613 39.30 12.28 -8.95
C ALA A 613 40.58 12.73 -9.68
N TYR A 614 41.64 11.95 -9.58
CA TYR A 614 42.90 12.20 -10.28
C TYR A 614 43.65 10.89 -10.57
N PHE A 615 44.40 10.87 -11.66
CA PHE A 615 45.10 9.70 -12.18
C PHE A 615 46.37 10.10 -12.95
N TRP A 616 47.26 9.13 -13.20
CA TRP A 616 48.49 9.30 -13.96
C TRP A 616 48.36 8.63 -15.33
N ILE A 617 48.98 9.22 -16.33
CA ILE A 617 49.22 8.59 -17.63
C ILE A 617 50.69 8.21 -17.71
N ASN A 618 50.93 6.96 -18.09
CA ASN A 618 52.23 6.43 -18.45
C ASN A 618 52.08 5.51 -19.66
N SER A 619 52.27 6.09 -20.84
CA SER A 619 52.15 5.39 -22.13
C SER A 619 53.18 4.26 -22.33
N GLY A 620 54.25 4.22 -21.53
CA GLY A 620 55.26 3.17 -21.56
C GLY A 620 54.96 1.95 -20.67
N SER A 621 53.92 2.02 -19.83
CA SER A 621 53.48 0.93 -18.93
C SER A 621 52.33 0.16 -19.57
N SER A 622 52.32 -1.17 -19.46
CA SER A 622 51.15 -1.99 -19.81
C SER A 622 50.15 -2.16 -18.67
N ASP A 623 50.59 -1.91 -17.43
CA ASP A 623 49.88 -2.37 -16.26
C ASP A 623 49.10 -1.24 -15.58
N TRP A 624 47.89 -1.56 -15.12
CA TRP A 624 47.19 -0.75 -14.13
C TRP A 624 48.02 -0.74 -12.84
N SER A 625 48.19 0.44 -12.25
CA SER A 625 48.86 0.52 -10.97
C SER A 625 48.26 1.58 -10.08
N PHE A 626 48.15 1.26 -8.79
CA PHE A 626 48.00 2.25 -7.76
C PHE A 626 49.31 3.01 -7.61
N ARG A 627 49.27 4.34 -7.60
CA ARG A 627 50.44 5.20 -7.39
C ARG A 627 50.07 6.35 -6.47
N GLN A 628 50.89 6.55 -5.43
CA GLN A 628 50.75 7.69 -4.54
C GLN A 628 52.11 8.34 -4.28
N GLU A 629 52.15 9.67 -4.39
CA GLU A 629 53.35 10.47 -4.22
C GLU A 629 53.02 11.85 -3.63
N LYS A 630 54.08 12.52 -3.14
CA LYS A 630 54.19 13.86 -2.54
C LYS A 630 52.96 14.78 -2.46
N GLN A 631 52.22 15.00 -3.55
CA GLN A 631 51.10 15.97 -3.59
C GLN A 631 49.74 15.39 -3.15
N PHE A 632 49.63 14.08 -2.94
CA PHE A 632 48.35 13.37 -2.78
C PHE A 632 48.27 12.53 -1.51
N TRP A 633 49.06 12.92 -0.51
CA TRP A 633 48.92 12.39 0.84
C TRP A 633 47.73 13.08 1.53
N PRO A 634 46.73 12.35 2.03
CA PRO A 634 45.60 12.95 2.74
C PRO A 634 46.08 13.68 4.01
N GLN A 635 45.58 14.89 4.27
CA GLN A 635 45.90 15.64 5.50
C GLN A 635 45.13 15.18 6.75
N ASN A 636 44.44 14.04 6.67
CA ASN A 636 43.60 13.53 7.75
C ASN A 636 44.33 12.43 8.53
N GLY A 637 45.08 12.83 9.54
CA GLY A 637 45.68 11.90 10.49
C GLY A 637 46.27 12.62 11.69
N THR A 638 46.12 12.02 12.88
CA THR A 638 46.67 12.52 14.15
C THR A 638 48.08 12.00 14.44
N THR A 639 48.65 11.13 13.60
CA THR A 639 49.87 10.33 13.90
C THR A 639 50.96 10.38 12.82
N TYR A 640 50.82 11.15 11.75
CA TYR A 640 51.84 11.37 10.71
C TYR A 640 51.93 12.86 10.33
N GLY A 641 53.08 13.31 9.83
CA GLY A 641 53.31 14.66 9.32
C GLY A 641 53.56 14.68 7.82
N THR A 642 53.01 15.67 7.11
CA THR A 642 53.25 15.88 5.68
C THR A 642 54.22 17.04 5.46
N GLN A 643 55.35 16.80 4.81
CA GLN A 643 56.24 17.87 4.32
C GLN A 643 56.35 17.85 2.79
N SER A 644 57.00 18.87 2.22
CA SER A 644 57.35 18.91 0.79
C SER A 644 58.25 17.75 0.34
N SER A 645 58.70 16.89 1.26
CA SER A 645 59.52 15.72 1.01
C SER A 645 58.73 14.40 0.97
N GLY A 646 57.64 14.21 1.72
CA GLY A 646 56.92 12.93 1.83
C GLY A 646 56.11 12.82 3.13
N ILE A 647 55.71 11.59 3.49
CA ILE A 647 55.12 11.27 4.81
C ILE A 647 56.24 10.97 5.79
N LEU A 648 56.20 11.58 6.96
CA LEU A 648 57.18 11.38 8.04
C LEU A 648 56.48 11.41 9.42
N LEU A 649 57.19 11.16 10.51
CA LEU A 649 56.70 11.35 11.87
C LEU A 649 56.39 12.85 12.11
N PRO A 650 55.25 13.23 12.72
CA PRO A 650 54.93 14.61 13.00
C PRO A 650 55.79 15.13 14.15
N LEU A 651 55.98 16.45 14.18
CA LEU A 651 56.60 17.10 15.33
C LEU A 651 55.69 16.93 16.57
N ASP A 652 56.27 16.47 17.68
CA ASP A 652 55.62 16.42 18.97
C ASP A 652 55.59 17.83 19.59
N ASN A 653 54.51 18.56 19.30
CA ASN A 653 54.32 19.90 19.83
C ASN A 653 54.30 19.97 21.36
N SER A 654 54.00 18.87 22.06
CA SER A 654 54.04 18.83 23.54
C SER A 654 55.48 18.85 24.09
N LYS A 655 56.44 18.50 23.24
CA LYS A 655 57.87 18.45 23.51
C LYS A 655 58.62 19.62 22.87
N THR A 656 57.95 20.60 22.31
CA THR A 656 58.62 21.80 21.76
C THR A 656 59.10 22.70 22.90
N LYS A 657 60.37 23.12 22.86
CA LYS A 657 60.97 24.07 23.81
C LYS A 657 61.51 25.30 23.09
N THR A 658 61.15 26.49 23.56
CA THR A 658 61.72 27.74 23.03
C THR A 658 63.00 28.09 23.78
N LEU A 659 64.05 28.43 23.05
CA LEU A 659 65.37 28.74 23.59
C LEU A 659 65.73 30.18 23.26
N GLN A 660 66.29 30.92 24.21
CA GLN A 660 66.80 32.27 23.96
C GLN A 660 68.04 32.56 24.80
N VAL A 661 69.02 33.21 24.18
CA VAL A 661 70.19 33.76 24.87
C VAL A 661 70.25 35.25 24.62
N ARG A 662 70.37 36.03 25.70
CA ARG A 662 70.57 37.48 25.65
C ARG A 662 71.87 37.83 26.36
N SER A 663 72.76 38.50 25.67
CA SER A 663 74.05 38.96 26.18
C SER A 663 74.17 40.47 26.00
N LEU A 664 74.71 41.14 27.01
CA LEU A 664 75.08 42.55 26.95
C LEU A 664 76.50 42.75 27.50
N GLY A 665 77.33 43.39 26.69
CA GLY A 665 78.67 43.83 27.07
C GLY A 665 78.68 44.95 28.12
N PHE A 666 79.80 45.13 28.82
CA PHE A 666 79.89 46.06 29.96
C PHE A 666 79.80 47.55 29.57
N SER A 667 80.05 47.91 28.32
CA SER A 667 80.05 49.31 27.89
C SER A 667 78.64 49.83 27.54
N ASP A 668 77.66 48.93 27.39
CA ASP A 668 76.26 49.26 27.07
C ASP A 668 75.32 49.23 28.31
N GLY A 669 75.88 49.10 29.51
CA GLY A 669 75.16 49.01 30.80
C GLY A 669 75.95 48.19 31.83
N ASN A 670 75.34 47.73 32.93
CA ASN A 670 76.03 46.86 33.91
C ASN A 670 76.42 45.45 33.37
N GLY A 671 76.20 45.19 32.08
CA GLY A 671 76.26 43.87 31.47
C GLY A 671 75.10 42.98 31.93
N TYR A 672 74.77 41.96 31.14
CA TYR A 672 73.95 40.83 31.59
C TYR A 672 74.16 39.63 30.67
N CYS A 673 73.87 38.44 31.18
CA CYS A 673 73.61 37.28 30.33
C CYS A 673 72.36 36.57 30.85
N ASP A 674 71.38 36.34 29.99
CA ASP A 674 70.17 35.59 30.30
C ASP A 674 70.10 34.34 29.41
N LEU A 675 70.05 33.17 30.04
CA LEU A 675 69.79 31.89 29.38
C LEU A 675 68.34 31.51 29.66
N ILE A 676 67.51 31.47 28.63
CA ILE A 676 66.05 31.40 28.73
C ILE A 676 65.55 30.14 28.02
N ILE A 677 64.70 29.37 28.70
CA ILE A 677 63.99 28.20 28.15
C ILE A 677 62.50 28.41 28.45
N ASP A 678 61.62 28.31 27.45
CA ASP A 678 60.17 28.52 27.57
C ASP A 678 59.78 29.85 28.22
N GLY A 679 60.52 30.91 27.89
CA GLY A 679 60.34 32.25 28.46
C GLY A 679 60.79 32.38 29.92
N GLN A 680 61.25 31.30 30.56
CA GLN A 680 61.80 31.31 31.91
C GLN A 680 63.33 31.45 31.89
N LYS A 681 63.84 32.44 32.62
CA LYS A 681 65.28 32.62 32.82
C LYS A 681 65.80 31.55 33.78
N ILE A 682 66.77 30.77 33.32
CA ILE A 682 67.32 29.61 34.04
C ILE A 682 68.51 29.99 34.92
N ASN A 683 69.37 30.88 34.45
CA ASN A 683 70.52 31.33 35.22
C ASN A 683 70.12 32.39 36.27
N THR A 684 70.29 32.06 37.55
CA THR A 684 69.84 32.89 38.68
C THR A 684 70.91 33.81 39.26
N ASN A 685 72.19 33.54 38.97
CA ASN A 685 73.33 34.35 39.43
C ASN A 685 73.91 35.11 38.24
N THR A 686 73.43 36.33 37.99
CA THR A 686 73.76 37.08 36.77
C THR A 686 74.83 38.14 36.94
N ASP A 687 75.46 38.29 38.10
CA ASP A 687 76.48 39.34 38.31
C ASP A 687 77.92 38.86 38.02
N PHE A 688 78.08 37.66 37.44
CA PHE A 688 79.40 37.10 37.12
C PHE A 688 79.83 37.44 35.70
N ARG A 689 80.87 38.28 35.58
CA ARG A 689 81.54 38.59 34.31
C ARG A 689 82.13 37.35 33.64
N GLY A 690 82.10 37.30 32.31
CA GLY A 690 82.60 36.19 31.50
C GLY A 690 81.49 35.42 30.78
N HIS A 691 81.78 34.19 30.36
CA HIS A 691 80.83 33.33 29.66
C HIS A 691 79.89 32.62 30.63
N ASN A 692 78.61 32.67 30.33
CA ASN A 692 77.56 31.95 31.03
C ASN A 692 76.97 30.95 30.05
N LEU A 693 76.89 29.69 30.47
CA LEU A 693 76.43 28.62 29.60
C LEU A 693 75.56 27.59 30.32
N LEU A 694 74.71 26.92 29.55
CA LEU A 694 74.10 25.65 29.91
C LEU A 694 74.01 24.79 28.67
N SER A 695 74.01 23.47 28.86
CA SER A 695 73.73 22.51 27.81
C SER A 695 72.47 21.73 28.11
N ILE A 696 71.72 21.41 27.06
CA ILE A 696 70.49 20.63 27.10
C ILE A 696 70.68 19.42 26.20
N ASP A 697 70.27 18.26 26.68
CA ASP A 697 70.15 17.07 25.83
C ASP A 697 68.84 17.18 25.04
N PRO A 698 68.88 17.24 23.69
CA PRO A 698 67.70 17.37 22.88
C PRO A 698 66.75 16.17 22.96
N VAL A 699 67.20 14.98 23.42
CA VAL A 699 66.36 13.78 23.60
C VAL A 699 65.56 13.85 24.90
N SER A 700 66.23 14.01 26.05
CA SER A 700 65.56 14.08 27.36
C SER A 700 64.96 15.45 27.70
N GLN A 701 65.36 16.51 26.96
CA GLN A 701 65.03 17.91 27.21
C GLN A 701 65.46 18.44 28.58
N GLN A 702 66.32 17.68 29.26
CA GLN A 702 66.86 18.06 30.55
C GLN A 702 68.17 18.82 30.36
N ILE A 703 68.39 19.80 31.23
CA ILE A 703 69.68 20.47 31.33
C ILE A 703 70.70 19.42 31.78
N THR A 704 71.67 19.13 30.91
CA THR A 704 72.73 18.16 31.19
C THR A 704 73.88 18.80 31.96
N VAL A 705 74.17 20.07 31.66
CA VAL A 705 75.23 20.85 32.29
C VAL A 705 74.80 22.29 32.49
N GLY A 706 75.08 22.84 33.67
CA GLY A 706 74.81 24.24 34.01
C GLY A 706 73.43 24.53 34.60
N PRO A 707 73.06 25.82 34.78
CA PRO A 707 73.82 27.01 34.35
C PRO A 707 75.17 27.12 35.06
N LEU A 708 76.25 27.27 34.29
CA LEU A 708 77.61 27.50 34.76
C LEU A 708 78.09 28.89 34.32
N ASN A 709 78.92 29.50 35.16
CA ASN A 709 79.55 30.79 34.90
C ASN A 709 81.07 30.64 34.96
N PHE A 710 81.76 31.13 33.94
CA PHE A 710 83.21 31.11 33.84
C PHE A 710 83.73 32.54 33.67
N ASN A 711 84.56 33.00 34.61
CA ASN A 711 85.16 34.34 34.55
C ASN A 711 86.31 34.39 33.53
N THR A 712 85.94 34.32 32.25
CA THR A 712 86.87 34.41 31.12
C THR A 712 87.32 35.85 30.82
N SER A 713 86.86 36.84 31.60
CA SER A 713 87.36 38.22 31.52
C SER A 713 88.70 38.39 32.26
N SER A 714 89.13 37.43 33.08
CA SER A 714 90.33 37.61 33.92
C SER A 714 91.06 36.32 34.30
N SER A 715 90.57 35.14 33.91
CA SER A 715 91.18 33.85 34.26
C SER A 715 91.25 32.87 33.08
N ASN A 716 92.45 32.61 32.57
CA ASN A 716 92.68 31.57 31.57
C ASN A 716 92.32 30.18 32.11
N THR A 717 92.55 29.91 33.40
CA THR A 717 92.14 28.64 34.03
C THR A 717 90.62 28.45 34.01
N ALA A 718 89.84 29.52 34.18
CA ALA A 718 88.39 29.45 34.02
C ALA A 718 87.99 29.18 32.57
N SER A 719 88.71 29.76 31.60
CA SER A 719 88.52 29.48 30.17
C SER A 719 88.87 28.03 29.78
N ASP A 720 89.98 27.47 30.28
CA ASP A 720 90.36 26.07 30.05
C ASP A 720 89.37 25.10 30.72
N SER A 721 88.88 25.45 31.90
CA SER A 721 87.85 24.66 32.60
C SER A 721 86.53 24.65 31.82
N MET A 722 86.15 25.79 31.23
CA MET A 722 85.00 25.89 30.34
C MET A 722 85.18 25.01 29.09
N ALA A 723 86.36 25.07 28.46
CA ALA A 723 86.67 24.24 27.30
C ALA A 723 86.59 22.74 27.62
N ALA A 724 87.10 22.31 28.78
CA ALA A 724 86.97 20.92 29.22
C ALA A 724 85.50 20.51 29.39
N VAL A 725 84.68 21.36 30.01
CA VAL A 725 83.23 21.12 30.16
C VAL A 725 82.54 20.97 28.79
N LEU A 726 82.84 21.86 27.83
CA LEU A 726 82.25 21.79 26.49
C LEU A 726 82.71 20.56 25.71
N ARG A 727 83.98 20.16 25.87
CA ARG A 727 84.55 18.98 25.22
C ARG A 727 83.94 17.67 25.71
N ASP A 728 83.58 17.58 26.99
CA ASP A 728 83.03 16.36 27.58
C ASP A 728 81.51 16.17 27.31
N LEU A 729 80.84 17.17 26.73
CA LEU A 729 79.43 17.05 26.32
C LEU A 729 79.26 15.96 25.22
N PRO A 730 78.19 15.17 25.22
CA PRO A 730 77.88 14.25 24.12
C PRO A 730 77.64 14.96 22.78
N ASP A 731 77.88 14.29 21.66
CA ASP A 731 77.44 14.78 20.33
C ASP A 731 75.93 15.04 20.30
N ARG A 732 75.47 15.96 19.45
CA ARG A 732 74.09 16.48 19.39
C ARG A 732 73.63 17.30 20.60
N SER A 733 74.44 17.48 21.65
CA SER A 733 74.09 18.37 22.78
C SER A 733 73.83 19.80 22.31
N MET A 734 72.75 20.42 22.77
CA MET A 734 72.46 21.84 22.52
C MET A 734 73.15 22.70 23.59
N LEU A 735 73.77 23.81 23.19
CA LEU A 735 74.48 24.75 24.07
C LEU A 735 73.84 26.12 23.97
N LEU A 736 73.40 26.67 25.09
CA LEU A 736 73.04 28.08 25.23
C LEU A 736 74.20 28.78 25.92
N ILE A 737 74.85 29.73 25.25
CA ILE A 737 75.99 30.46 25.81
C ILE A 737 75.95 31.94 25.44
N GLY A 738 76.29 32.79 26.40
CA GLY A 738 76.46 34.22 26.15
C GLY A 738 77.41 34.89 27.13
N ILE A 739 77.80 36.13 26.80
CA ILE A 739 78.75 36.91 27.59
C ILE A 739 78.01 37.85 28.55
N HIS A 740 78.45 37.89 29.80
CA HIS A 740 78.13 38.96 30.74
C HIS A 740 79.34 39.90 30.86
N GLY A 741 79.23 41.15 30.40
CA GLY A 741 80.28 42.14 30.56
C GLY A 741 81.42 41.99 29.53
N ASP A 742 82.47 41.24 29.86
CA ASP A 742 83.54 40.88 28.92
C ASP A 742 83.84 39.40 29.00
N GLY A 743 84.09 38.76 27.87
CA GLY A 743 84.48 37.36 27.78
C GLY A 743 85.76 37.12 26.99
N SER A 744 86.44 38.18 26.52
CA SER A 744 87.51 38.12 25.53
C SER A 744 88.93 38.19 26.11
N GLU A 745 89.12 38.85 27.28
CA GLU A 745 90.48 39.14 27.78
C GLU A 745 91.30 37.90 28.17
N ALA A 746 90.67 36.85 28.72
CA ALA A 746 91.34 35.63 29.17
C ALA A 746 90.81 34.36 28.47
N ILE A 747 90.23 34.50 27.28
CA ILE A 747 89.79 33.36 26.46
C ILE A 747 91.01 32.61 25.90
N THR A 748 90.94 31.28 25.90
CA THR A 748 92.00 30.39 25.40
C THR A 748 91.65 29.82 24.03
N GLU A 749 92.67 29.43 23.25
CA GLU A 749 92.46 28.74 21.96
C GLU A 749 91.62 27.46 22.12
N ALA A 750 91.78 26.74 23.24
CA ALA A 750 90.99 25.55 23.55
C ALA A 750 89.49 25.88 23.66
N ALA A 751 89.12 26.99 24.31
CA ALA A 751 87.72 27.41 24.42
C ALA A 751 87.15 27.87 23.06
N LEU A 752 87.94 28.60 22.26
CA LEU A 752 87.55 29.03 20.92
C LEU A 752 87.28 27.82 20.01
N GLN A 753 88.13 26.80 20.05
CA GLN A 753 87.95 25.57 19.28
C GLN A 753 86.65 24.84 19.67
N GLU A 754 86.32 24.78 20.96
CA GLU A 754 85.05 24.17 21.37
C GLU A 754 83.85 25.02 20.93
N PHE A 755 83.92 26.35 20.98
CA PHE A 755 82.85 27.20 20.43
C PHE A 755 82.64 26.94 18.93
N GLU A 756 83.71 26.77 18.16
CA GLU A 756 83.62 26.37 16.75
C GLU A 756 82.96 24.99 16.57
N ASN A 757 83.24 24.02 17.46
CA ASN A 757 82.61 22.69 17.45
C ASN A 757 81.10 22.74 17.73
N PHE A 758 80.61 23.82 18.36
CA PHE A 758 79.18 24.10 18.56
C PHE A 758 78.58 24.98 17.45
N GLY A 759 79.35 25.24 16.39
CA GLY A 759 78.90 25.99 15.22
C GLY A 759 79.13 27.50 15.30
N SER A 760 79.95 28.00 16.23
CA SER A 760 80.31 29.41 16.26
C SER A 760 81.12 29.83 15.03
N ALA A 761 80.72 30.95 14.41
CA ALA A 761 81.50 31.68 13.42
C ALA A 761 82.12 32.97 13.99
N PHE A 762 81.58 33.52 15.09
CA PHE A 762 82.03 34.81 15.64
C PHE A 762 82.93 34.70 16.87
N SER A 763 83.10 33.51 17.47
CA SER A 763 83.87 33.34 18.71
C SER A 763 85.29 33.91 18.63
N GLY A 764 85.99 33.72 17.50
CA GLY A 764 87.33 34.29 17.27
C GLY A 764 87.36 35.81 17.04
N ASP A 765 86.21 36.43 16.76
CA ASP A 765 86.08 37.87 16.47
C ASP A 765 85.57 38.68 17.68
N VAL A 766 85.23 38.02 18.79
CA VAL A 766 84.75 38.69 20.01
C VAL A 766 85.86 39.55 20.61
N SER A 767 85.64 40.85 20.64
CA SER A 767 86.54 41.87 21.19
C SER A 767 86.09 42.37 22.56
N LEU A 768 86.92 43.18 23.21
CA LEU A 768 86.67 43.72 24.55
C LEU A 768 85.28 44.38 24.68
N ASN A 769 84.49 43.87 25.63
CA ASN A 769 83.11 44.29 25.93
C ASN A 769 82.09 44.11 24.80
N ASP A 770 82.35 43.24 23.83
CA ASP A 770 81.32 42.87 22.86
C ASP A 770 80.21 42.03 23.51
N SER A 771 79.00 42.20 23.02
CA SER A 771 77.90 41.29 23.32
C SER A 771 77.99 40.09 22.38
N TRP A 772 77.93 38.88 22.91
CA TRP A 772 77.95 37.65 22.10
C TRP A 772 77.00 36.61 22.67
N SER A 773 76.21 35.99 21.81
CA SER A 773 75.28 34.91 22.15
C SER A 773 75.29 33.85 21.07
N LEU A 774 75.23 32.59 21.50
CA LEU A 774 75.15 31.42 20.64
C LEU A 774 74.14 30.43 21.24
N ILE A 775 73.27 29.92 20.37
CA ILE A 775 72.59 28.64 20.57
C ILE A 775 73.22 27.68 19.56
N GLY A 776 74.09 26.80 20.05
CA GLY A 776 74.91 25.91 19.25
C GLY A 776 74.54 24.45 19.44
N VAL A 777 74.96 23.61 18.51
CA VAL A 777 74.79 22.15 18.60
C VAL A 777 76.16 21.51 18.42
N LYS A 778 76.51 20.59 19.33
CA LYS A 778 77.79 19.88 19.25
C LYS A 778 77.86 19.01 18.00
N GLY A 779 78.87 19.25 17.17
CA GLY A 779 79.08 18.51 15.92
C GLY A 779 78.30 19.09 14.73
N ALA A 780 77.71 20.29 14.87
CA ALA A 780 77.04 20.96 13.76
C ALA A 780 78.04 21.29 12.62
N THR A 781 77.67 20.94 11.39
CA THR A 781 78.48 21.24 10.18
C THR A 781 78.23 22.64 9.62
N ASP A 782 77.06 23.22 9.92
CA ASP A 782 76.69 24.57 9.50
C ASP A 782 77.14 25.58 10.57
N LYS A 783 78.18 26.37 10.28
CA LYS A 783 78.58 27.49 11.13
C LYS A 783 77.51 28.60 11.09
N SER A 784 77.16 29.17 12.25
CA SER A 784 76.37 30.39 12.50
C SER A 784 74.83 30.38 12.45
N LYS A 785 74.13 29.23 12.47
CA LYS A 785 72.65 29.22 12.38
C LYS A 785 71.92 30.06 13.45
N THR A 786 72.40 30.07 14.69
CA THR A 786 71.76 30.81 15.79
C THR A 786 72.80 31.52 16.67
N GLU A 787 73.57 32.44 16.06
CA GLU A 787 74.64 33.19 16.71
C GLU A 787 74.54 34.69 16.41
N LYS A 788 74.86 35.54 17.40
CA LYS A 788 74.93 36.98 17.21
C LYS A 788 76.09 37.57 17.99
N ARG A 789 76.89 38.38 17.32
CA ARG A 789 77.83 39.32 17.92
C ARG A 789 77.32 40.74 17.73
N THR A 790 77.49 41.59 18.72
CA THR A 790 77.22 43.02 18.62
C THR A 790 78.42 43.75 19.21
N ALA A 791 79.05 44.60 18.39
CA ALA A 791 80.25 45.31 18.81
C ALA A 791 79.93 46.23 20.00
N ASN A 792 80.93 46.42 20.86
CA ASN A 792 80.90 47.31 22.00
C ASN A 792 80.22 48.67 21.68
N GLY A 793 79.21 49.05 22.46
CA GLY A 793 78.51 50.33 22.34
C GLY A 793 77.27 50.29 21.46
N LEU A 794 76.93 49.12 20.89
CA LEU A 794 75.82 48.94 19.94
C LEU A 794 74.68 48.06 20.49
N GLY A 795 74.72 47.69 21.78
CA GLY A 795 73.63 47.00 22.46
C GLY A 795 73.74 45.47 22.50
N PRO A 796 72.64 44.77 22.83
CA PRO A 796 72.68 43.34 23.15
C PRO A 796 72.74 42.42 21.93
N ALA A 797 73.45 41.31 22.10
CA ALA A 797 73.32 40.14 21.26
C ALA A 797 72.16 39.29 21.79
N VAL A 798 71.12 39.10 20.99
CA VAL A 798 69.98 38.25 21.30
C VAL A 798 69.81 37.25 20.17
N VAL A 799 69.75 35.97 20.53
CA VAL A 799 69.45 34.87 19.62
C VAL A 799 68.34 34.02 20.22
N SER A 800 67.48 33.46 19.36
CA SER A 800 66.42 32.55 19.77
C SER A 800 66.39 31.36 18.83
N ASP A 801 66.08 30.19 19.38
CA ASP A 801 65.88 28.95 18.63
C ASP A 801 64.70 28.17 19.19
N THR A 802 64.31 27.09 18.52
CA THR A 802 63.31 26.15 19.00
C THR A 802 63.84 24.73 18.93
N MET A 803 63.83 24.04 20.07
CA MET A 803 64.11 22.62 20.14
C MET A 803 62.83 21.85 19.80
N LEU A 804 62.97 20.94 18.83
CA LEU A 804 61.89 20.16 18.26
C LEU A 804 62.19 18.67 18.46
N GLN A 805 61.14 17.86 18.57
CA GLN A 805 61.21 16.41 18.49
C GLN A 805 60.09 15.88 17.57
N PHE A 806 60.31 14.74 16.95
CA PHE A 806 59.27 13.92 16.34
C PHE A 806 58.59 13.05 17.40
N VAL A 807 57.34 12.65 17.13
CA VAL A 807 56.75 11.52 17.85
C VAL A 807 57.51 10.24 17.49
N GLN A 808 57.64 9.30 18.43
CA GLN A 808 58.52 8.12 18.25
C GLN A 808 57.89 7.00 17.39
N ASN A 809 56.57 7.04 17.18
CA ASN A 809 55.86 6.02 16.41
C ASN A 809 54.77 6.68 15.56
N GLY A 810 54.61 6.17 14.34
CA GLY A 810 53.57 6.61 13.42
C GLY A 810 53.18 5.50 12.47
N GLU A 811 51.95 5.58 11.96
CA GLU A 811 51.44 4.61 10.99
C GLU A 811 50.69 5.35 9.88
N PHE A 812 50.77 4.81 8.66
CA PHE A 812 50.06 5.32 7.50
C PHE A 812 49.55 4.15 6.65
N TYR A 813 48.29 4.21 6.24
CA TYR A 813 47.64 3.17 5.43
C TYR A 813 47.31 3.72 4.04
N SER A 814 47.53 2.93 3.00
CA SER A 814 46.91 3.20 1.69
C SER A 814 45.39 3.02 1.80
N GLN A 815 44.67 3.55 0.82
CA GLN A 815 43.31 3.06 0.57
C GLN A 815 43.35 1.54 0.28
N PRO A 816 42.30 0.79 0.60
CA PRO A 816 42.15 -0.57 0.12
C PRO A 816 42.34 -0.61 -1.40
N LEU A 817 43.20 -1.49 -1.86
CA LEU A 817 43.50 -1.75 -3.26
C LEU A 817 42.78 -3.03 -3.66
N GLY A 818 42.25 -3.05 -4.88
CA GLY A 818 41.43 -4.15 -5.36
C GLY A 818 39.93 -3.91 -5.24
N PRO A 819 39.11 -4.89 -5.64
CA PRO A 819 39.54 -6.27 -5.83
C PRO A 819 40.41 -6.46 -7.07
N ALA A 820 41.40 -7.35 -6.99
CA ALA A 820 42.34 -7.63 -8.06
C ALA A 820 42.18 -9.06 -8.62
N LEU A 821 42.36 -9.20 -9.94
CA LEU A 821 42.49 -10.49 -10.63
C LEU A 821 43.91 -11.04 -10.55
N SER A 822 44.90 -10.16 -10.44
CA SER A 822 46.30 -10.50 -10.22
C SER A 822 47.04 -9.34 -9.53
N TRP A 823 47.97 -9.67 -8.63
CA TRP A 823 48.88 -8.71 -8.02
C TRP A 823 50.19 -8.64 -8.83
N GLY A 824 50.80 -7.46 -8.89
CA GLY A 824 52.04 -7.21 -9.62
C GLY A 824 53.18 -6.79 -8.70
N VAL A 825 53.85 -5.71 -9.05
CA VAL A 825 55.08 -5.25 -8.38
C VAL A 825 54.78 -4.09 -7.45
N LEU A 826 55.19 -4.21 -6.19
CA LEU A 826 55.31 -3.11 -5.26
C LEU A 826 56.63 -2.39 -5.50
N HIS A 827 56.60 -1.08 -5.69
CA HIS A 827 57.77 -0.21 -5.65
C HIS A 827 57.56 0.85 -4.57
N PHE A 828 58.52 1.04 -3.68
CA PHE A 828 58.48 2.17 -2.74
C PHE A 828 59.86 2.78 -2.51
N VAL A 829 59.86 4.07 -2.19
CA VAL A 829 61.07 4.86 -1.95
C VAL A 829 61.01 5.46 -0.55
N GLN A 830 62.03 5.16 0.24
CA GLN A 830 62.23 5.72 1.58
C GLN A 830 63.45 6.65 1.64
N ASP A 831 63.43 7.58 2.60
CA ASP A 831 64.49 8.52 2.94
C ASP A 831 64.47 8.80 4.45
N THR A 832 65.37 9.62 4.99
CA THR A 832 65.39 10.02 6.41
C THR A 832 65.55 11.53 6.54
N PHE A 833 64.66 12.17 7.29
CA PHE A 833 64.75 13.56 7.66
C PHE A 833 65.32 13.70 9.07
N ARG A 834 66.26 14.63 9.29
CA ARG A 834 66.96 14.80 10.57
C ARG A 834 66.77 16.22 11.11
N LEU A 835 66.37 16.35 12.38
CA LEU A 835 66.34 17.65 13.06
C LEU A 835 67.75 18.10 13.45
N ILE A 836 68.58 17.15 13.91
CA ILE A 836 69.95 17.41 14.38
C ILE A 836 70.92 16.42 13.73
N PRO A 837 71.95 16.88 12.97
CA PRO A 837 72.97 15.99 12.40
C PRO A 837 73.74 15.18 13.47
N GLY A 838 74.04 13.91 13.23
CA GLY A 838 74.83 13.04 14.11
C GLY A 838 74.97 11.61 13.58
N PRO A 839 75.80 10.75 14.21
CA PRO A 839 75.98 9.35 13.79
C PRO A 839 74.66 8.56 13.91
N THR A 840 74.32 7.88 12.82
CA THR A 840 73.02 7.24 12.50
C THR A 840 72.81 5.90 13.23
N GLU A 841 71.57 5.54 13.60
CA GLU A 841 71.04 4.15 13.46
C GLU A 841 69.57 3.88 13.95
N ILE A 842 68.74 4.90 14.24
CA ILE A 842 67.54 4.65 15.08
C ILE A 842 66.18 4.80 14.34
N ALA A 843 66.12 5.58 13.26
CA ALA A 843 64.89 5.76 12.49
C ALA A 843 64.64 4.60 11.49
N ASN A 844 63.55 3.85 11.65
CA ASN A 844 63.20 2.70 10.80
C ASN A 844 61.80 2.81 10.20
N MET A 845 61.64 2.33 8.95
CA MET A 845 60.35 2.24 8.27
C MET A 845 60.12 0.83 7.74
N HIS A 846 58.88 0.35 7.90
CA HIS A 846 58.43 -0.95 7.38
C HIS A 846 57.15 -0.76 6.56
N ILE A 847 57.06 -1.41 5.40
CA ILE A 847 55.83 -1.54 4.63
C ILE A 847 55.29 -2.95 4.84
N ASN A 848 54.22 -3.07 5.62
CA ASN A 848 53.43 -4.28 5.71
C ASN A 848 52.49 -4.36 4.51
N ILE A 849 52.43 -5.53 3.89
CA ILE A 849 51.36 -5.90 2.96
C ILE A 849 50.30 -6.62 3.78
N GLU A 850 49.11 -6.04 3.83
CA GLU A 850 47.99 -6.66 4.50
C GLU A 850 46.89 -6.98 3.49
N GLY A 851 46.29 -8.16 3.59
CA GLY A 851 45.20 -8.58 2.71
C GLY A 851 43.94 -9.00 3.46
N LYS A 852 42.82 -9.01 2.75
CA LYS A 852 41.54 -9.51 3.26
C LYS A 852 40.71 -10.20 2.18
N LEU A 853 39.85 -11.12 2.61
CA LEU A 853 38.74 -11.69 1.81
C LEU A 853 37.57 -10.72 1.72
N ASN A 854 36.71 -10.90 0.71
CA ASN A 854 35.55 -10.03 0.49
C ASN A 854 34.57 -10.04 1.68
N SER A 855 34.40 -11.20 2.33
CA SER A 855 33.48 -11.40 3.47
C SER A 855 34.05 -11.05 4.84
N GLN A 856 35.32 -10.61 4.95
CA GLN A 856 35.99 -10.40 6.23
C GLN A 856 36.30 -8.92 6.50
N VAL A 857 36.05 -8.50 7.73
CA VAL A 857 36.35 -7.13 8.19
C VAL A 857 37.82 -6.97 8.59
N ALA A 858 38.48 -8.06 8.99
CA ALA A 858 39.85 -8.04 9.51
C ALA A 858 40.90 -8.11 8.38
N TRP A 859 41.92 -7.25 8.47
CA TRP A 859 43.11 -7.30 7.61
C TRP A 859 44.17 -8.23 8.22
N MET A 860 44.79 -9.06 7.38
CA MET A 860 45.86 -9.98 7.78
C MET A 860 47.18 -9.56 7.15
N LYS A 861 48.25 -9.47 7.96
CA LYS A 861 49.60 -9.25 7.45
C LYS A 861 50.11 -10.47 6.67
N ILE A 862 50.53 -10.24 5.44
CA ILE A 862 51.05 -11.24 4.50
C ILE A 862 52.58 -11.14 4.41
N ASN A 863 53.09 -9.93 4.14
CA ASN A 863 54.51 -9.64 3.95
C ASN A 863 54.94 -8.36 4.66
N GLU A 864 56.26 -8.16 4.79
CA GLU A 864 56.89 -6.97 5.34
C GLU A 864 58.18 -6.64 4.58
N PHE A 865 58.40 -5.37 4.27
CA PHE A 865 59.60 -4.87 3.60
C PHE A 865 60.17 -3.64 4.32
N SER A 866 61.49 -3.55 4.51
CA SER A 866 62.14 -2.46 5.26
C SER A 866 63.15 -1.64 4.44
N GLN A 867 63.28 -1.91 3.13
CA GLN A 867 64.25 -1.25 2.25
C GLN A 867 63.59 -0.78 0.95
N SER A 868 63.99 0.39 0.44
CA SER A 868 63.58 0.88 -0.88
C SER A 868 63.87 -0.16 -1.96
N GLY A 869 62.94 -0.36 -2.89
CA GLY A 869 63.13 -1.31 -3.98
C GLY A 869 61.83 -1.73 -4.65
N GLU A 870 61.96 -2.72 -5.54
CA GLU A 870 60.87 -3.39 -6.24
C GLU A 870 60.69 -4.80 -5.69
N TYR A 871 59.45 -5.18 -5.40
CA TYR A 871 59.08 -6.46 -4.81
C TYR A 871 57.91 -7.07 -5.59
N ASP A 872 58.09 -8.28 -6.10
CA ASP A 872 57.06 -9.03 -6.84
C ASP A 872 56.05 -9.65 -5.86
N LEU A 873 54.78 -9.25 -5.98
CA LEU A 873 53.66 -9.74 -5.18
C LEU A 873 52.74 -10.69 -5.96
N SER A 874 53.08 -11.09 -7.18
CA SER A 874 52.25 -11.95 -8.03
C SER A 874 51.97 -13.34 -7.47
N ALA A 875 52.76 -13.78 -6.48
CA ALA A 875 52.53 -15.05 -5.78
C ALA A 875 51.40 -15.00 -4.73
N ILE A 876 50.88 -13.80 -4.40
CA ILE A 876 49.76 -13.66 -3.46
C ILE A 876 48.49 -14.19 -4.12
N ASP A 877 47.87 -15.20 -3.52
CA ASP A 877 46.65 -15.82 -4.02
C ASP A 877 45.45 -14.86 -3.90
N VAL A 878 45.03 -14.32 -5.04
CA VAL A 878 43.88 -13.40 -5.15
C VAL A 878 42.55 -14.01 -4.71
N SER A 879 42.44 -15.35 -4.67
CA SER A 879 41.23 -16.00 -4.14
C SER A 879 41.14 -15.93 -2.61
N GLN A 880 42.29 -15.76 -1.93
CA GLN A 880 42.37 -15.57 -0.48
C GLN A 880 42.53 -14.10 -0.08
N PHE A 881 43.17 -13.29 -0.93
CA PHE A 881 43.41 -11.87 -0.69
C PHE A 881 43.10 -11.05 -1.95
N PRO A 882 41.82 -10.94 -2.33
CA PRO A 882 41.40 -10.10 -3.46
C PRO A 882 41.64 -8.62 -3.19
N TYR A 883 41.72 -8.21 -1.93
CA TYR A 883 42.10 -6.85 -1.53
C TYR A 883 43.44 -6.84 -0.80
N LEU A 884 44.27 -5.85 -1.12
CA LEU A 884 45.47 -5.51 -0.36
C LEU A 884 45.40 -4.08 0.16
N ARG A 885 46.14 -3.78 1.23
CA ARG A 885 46.50 -2.42 1.60
C ARG A 885 47.96 -2.38 2.00
N LEU A 886 48.58 -1.23 1.76
CA LEU A 886 49.95 -0.95 2.16
C LEU A 886 49.91 -0.25 3.51
N HIS A 887 50.63 -0.78 4.50
CA HIS A 887 50.70 -0.22 5.84
C HIS A 887 52.15 0.17 6.14
N ALA A 888 52.42 1.47 6.08
CA ALA A 888 53.71 2.04 6.45
C ALA A 888 53.77 2.29 7.96
N ILE A 889 54.76 1.71 8.62
CA ILE A 889 55.06 1.91 10.04
C ILE A 889 56.36 2.70 10.14
N PHE A 890 56.34 3.78 10.90
CA PHE A 890 57.46 4.67 11.15
C PHE A 890 57.85 4.59 12.62
N THR A 891 59.14 4.41 12.89
CA THR A 891 59.67 4.34 14.26
C THR A 891 60.94 5.16 14.37
N ASP A 892 61.10 5.86 15.49
CA ASP A 892 62.32 6.55 15.87
C ASP A 892 62.45 6.54 17.40
N ASP A 893 63.47 5.86 17.94
CA ASP A 893 63.57 5.67 19.39
C ASP A 893 63.99 6.94 20.15
N ASP A 894 64.64 7.92 19.50
CA ASP A 894 65.15 9.15 20.16
C ASP A 894 64.33 10.43 19.88
N GLY A 895 63.47 10.41 18.87
CA GLY A 895 62.61 11.54 18.47
C GLY A 895 63.35 12.66 17.73
N LEU A 896 64.58 12.44 17.26
CA LEU A 896 65.39 13.46 16.56
C LEU A 896 65.47 13.23 15.05
N ASP A 897 65.13 12.02 14.60
CA ASP A 897 65.17 11.61 13.21
C ASP A 897 63.77 11.12 12.79
N SER A 898 63.47 11.13 11.49
CA SER A 898 62.21 10.58 10.98
C SER A 898 62.44 9.85 9.67
N PRO A 899 61.98 8.59 9.53
CA PRO A 899 61.86 7.99 8.22
C PRO A 899 60.86 8.79 7.37
N VAL A 900 61.06 8.79 6.06
CA VAL A 900 60.24 9.51 5.10
C VAL A 900 59.82 8.56 3.98
N LEU A 901 58.52 8.34 3.81
CA LEU A 901 57.96 7.68 2.64
C LEU A 901 57.78 8.70 1.51
N ARG A 902 58.54 8.55 0.42
CA ARG A 902 58.57 9.47 -0.73
C ARG A 902 57.46 9.17 -1.73
N SER A 903 57.32 7.89 -2.06
CA SER A 903 56.29 7.36 -2.95
C SER A 903 56.17 5.85 -2.77
N TRP A 904 54.99 5.34 -3.13
CA TRP A 904 54.79 3.92 -3.36
C TRP A 904 53.88 3.70 -4.57
N GLN A 905 54.04 2.55 -5.19
CA GLN A 905 53.28 2.13 -6.36
C GLN A 905 53.08 0.62 -6.27
N LEU A 906 51.88 0.14 -6.59
CA LEU A 906 51.58 -1.28 -6.72
C LEU A 906 50.89 -1.52 -8.06
N SER A 907 51.50 -2.29 -8.96
CA SER A 907 50.79 -2.77 -10.15
C SER A 907 49.88 -3.94 -9.80
N TYR A 908 48.69 -3.97 -10.41
CA TYR A 908 47.72 -5.05 -10.26
C TYR A 908 46.69 -4.98 -11.40
N GLU A 909 46.04 -6.10 -11.69
CA GLU A 909 44.91 -6.15 -12.62
C GLU A 909 43.61 -5.99 -11.84
N PRO A 910 42.84 -4.89 -12.00
CA PRO A 910 41.60 -4.70 -11.26
C PRO A 910 40.52 -5.67 -11.74
N ALA A 911 39.68 -6.13 -10.83
CA ALA A 911 38.50 -6.92 -11.16
C ALA A 911 37.41 -6.05 -11.78
N GLY A 912 36.59 -6.67 -12.64
CA GLY A 912 35.39 -6.06 -13.19
C GLY A 912 34.30 -5.82 -12.16
N ASP A 913 33.30 -5.07 -12.58
CA ASP A 913 32.16 -4.64 -11.77
C ASP A 913 30.88 -5.05 -12.48
N ILE A 914 29.87 -5.53 -11.77
CA ILE A 914 28.54 -5.76 -12.30
C ILE A 914 27.58 -4.76 -11.66
N ALA A 915 26.46 -4.50 -12.31
CA ALA A 915 25.47 -3.59 -11.77
C ALA A 915 24.11 -3.85 -12.38
N ILE A 916 23.06 -3.61 -11.59
CA ILE A 916 21.69 -3.53 -12.09
C ILE A 916 21.48 -2.13 -12.67
N ASP A 917 20.92 -2.02 -13.89
CA ASP A 917 20.42 -0.73 -14.39
C ASP A 917 19.08 -0.40 -13.72
N PRO A 918 19.04 0.56 -12.79
CA PRO A 918 17.81 0.86 -12.04
C PRO A 918 16.67 1.35 -12.95
N THR A 919 16.98 1.97 -14.10
CA THR A 919 15.96 2.46 -15.05
C THR A 919 15.29 1.34 -15.84
N SER A 920 15.96 0.20 -15.94
CA SER A 920 15.46 -0.99 -16.64
C SER A 920 14.55 -1.87 -15.77
N VAL A 921 14.56 -1.63 -14.45
CA VAL A 921 13.80 -2.41 -13.46
C VAL A 921 12.32 -2.10 -13.63
N ASN A 922 11.57 -3.10 -14.04
CA ASN A 922 10.16 -2.96 -14.35
C ASN A 922 9.38 -4.15 -13.79
N LEU A 923 8.28 -3.84 -13.12
CA LEU A 923 7.25 -4.80 -12.75
C LEU A 923 6.15 -4.79 -13.81
N SER A 924 5.69 -5.96 -14.24
CA SER A 924 4.63 -6.10 -15.24
C SER A 924 3.30 -5.45 -14.83
N ALA A 925 3.11 -5.20 -13.53
CA ALA A 925 2.02 -4.41 -12.99
C ALA A 925 2.43 -3.84 -11.62
N ASP A 926 1.84 -2.70 -11.25
CA ASP A 926 2.04 -2.01 -9.98
C ASP A 926 1.12 -2.54 -8.86
N SER A 927 -0.04 -3.12 -9.21
CA SER A 927 -0.99 -3.74 -8.29
C SER A 927 -1.64 -4.98 -8.91
N LEU A 928 -1.64 -6.10 -8.19
CA LEU A 928 -2.16 -7.39 -8.68
C LEU A 928 -2.95 -8.14 -7.60
N LEU A 929 -3.69 -9.18 -7.98
CA LEU A 929 -4.34 -10.08 -7.03
C LEU A 929 -3.30 -10.96 -6.30
N ALA A 930 -3.56 -11.28 -5.04
CA ALA A 930 -2.73 -12.19 -4.28
C ALA A 930 -2.68 -13.57 -4.97
N GLY A 931 -1.47 -14.09 -5.20
CA GLY A 931 -1.26 -15.31 -5.98
C GLY A 931 -1.13 -15.10 -7.50
N GLU A 932 -1.27 -13.87 -8.00
CA GLU A 932 -1.06 -13.57 -9.41
C GLU A 932 0.43 -13.59 -9.75
N ASN A 933 0.75 -14.14 -10.92
CA ASN A 933 2.13 -14.29 -11.37
C ASN A 933 2.60 -12.96 -11.96
N ILE A 934 3.51 -12.31 -11.24
CA ILE A 934 4.10 -11.03 -11.64
C ILE A 934 5.48 -11.26 -12.23
N ARG A 935 5.79 -10.48 -13.27
CA ARG A 935 7.11 -10.47 -13.88
C ARG A 935 7.87 -9.22 -13.45
N LEU A 936 8.94 -9.41 -12.69
CA LEU A 936 9.99 -8.41 -12.57
C LEU A 936 10.99 -8.60 -13.70
N SER A 937 11.45 -7.53 -14.31
CA SER A 937 12.55 -7.59 -15.27
C SER A 937 13.55 -6.47 -15.06
N ALA A 938 14.82 -6.73 -15.33
CA ALA A 938 15.91 -5.79 -15.17
C ALA A 938 17.05 -6.13 -16.15
N ASP A 939 17.84 -5.14 -16.53
CA ASP A 939 19.06 -5.28 -17.30
C ASP A 939 20.26 -5.22 -16.35
N ILE A 940 21.16 -6.18 -16.50
CA ILE A 940 22.37 -6.28 -15.67
C ILE A 940 23.57 -6.11 -16.58
N TYR A 941 24.43 -5.18 -16.22
CA TYR A 941 25.64 -4.86 -16.95
C TYR A 941 26.86 -5.45 -16.26
N ALA A 942 27.87 -5.75 -17.06
CA ALA A 942 29.20 -6.06 -16.56
C ALA A 942 30.25 -5.17 -17.22
N PHE A 943 31.11 -4.59 -16.41
CA PHE A 943 32.15 -3.65 -16.78
C PHE A 943 33.52 -4.27 -16.50
N ASN A 944 34.44 -4.13 -17.44
CA ASN A 944 35.78 -4.73 -17.39
C ASN A 944 35.76 -6.28 -17.25
N ALA A 945 36.94 -6.90 -17.23
CA ALA A 945 37.07 -8.35 -17.21
C ALA A 945 36.86 -8.88 -15.78
N PHE A 946 36.13 -9.97 -15.61
CA PHE A 946 35.91 -10.64 -14.33
C PHE A 946 36.19 -12.13 -14.47
N THR A 947 36.59 -12.78 -13.39
CA THR A 947 37.08 -14.18 -13.37
C THR A 947 36.00 -15.25 -13.52
N LYS A 948 34.71 -14.88 -13.46
CA LYS A 948 33.60 -15.83 -13.44
C LYS A 948 32.76 -15.81 -14.71
N ASP A 949 32.45 -16.99 -15.22
CA ASP A 949 31.59 -17.19 -16.39
C ASP A 949 30.10 -16.84 -16.14
N SER A 950 29.65 -16.84 -14.88
CA SER A 950 28.27 -16.57 -14.50
C SER A 950 28.13 -16.09 -13.05
N VAL A 951 27.15 -15.22 -12.78
CA VAL A 951 26.85 -14.64 -11.46
C VAL A 951 25.48 -15.11 -10.97
N GLY A 952 25.30 -15.30 -9.66
CA GLY A 952 24.01 -15.59 -9.03
C GLY A 952 23.16 -14.33 -8.89
N ILE A 953 21.87 -14.45 -9.14
CA ILE A 953 20.90 -13.38 -8.91
C ILE A 953 19.71 -13.93 -8.13
N ALA A 954 19.27 -13.20 -7.12
CA ALA A 954 18.14 -13.56 -6.29
C ALA A 954 17.12 -12.41 -6.25
N LEU A 955 15.85 -12.77 -6.39
CA LEU A 955 14.72 -11.93 -6.02
C LEU A 955 14.20 -12.43 -4.67
N SER A 956 14.10 -11.54 -3.69
CA SER A 956 13.64 -11.86 -2.33
C SER A 956 12.53 -10.90 -1.90
N VAL A 957 11.61 -11.36 -1.06
CA VAL A 957 10.73 -10.47 -0.29
C VAL A 957 11.41 -10.15 1.04
N VAL A 958 11.16 -8.96 1.57
CA VAL A 958 11.70 -8.52 2.86
C VAL A 958 10.56 -8.36 3.86
N ASN A 959 10.72 -8.97 5.03
CA ASN A 959 9.73 -8.85 6.11
C ASN A 959 9.92 -7.55 6.93
N ASP A 960 8.98 -7.30 7.84
CA ASP A 960 8.97 -6.12 8.74
C ASP A 960 10.19 -6.04 9.68
N LEU A 961 10.91 -7.15 9.89
CA LEU A 961 12.11 -7.21 10.71
C LEU A 961 13.39 -6.97 9.88
N GLY A 962 13.27 -6.85 8.56
CA GLY A 962 14.40 -6.69 7.64
C GLY A 962 15.01 -8.01 7.13
N ASP A 963 14.45 -9.17 7.49
CA ASP A 963 14.92 -10.46 6.98
C ASP A 963 14.43 -10.71 5.56
N TYR A 964 15.27 -11.40 4.78
CA TYR A 964 15.01 -11.75 3.39
C TYR A 964 14.52 -13.19 3.26
N SER A 965 13.45 -13.40 2.48
CA SER A 965 13.09 -14.73 1.98
C SER A 965 13.15 -14.75 0.46
N THR A 966 14.01 -15.60 -0.10
CA THR A 966 14.19 -15.72 -1.55
C THR A 966 12.93 -16.28 -2.22
N LEU A 967 12.37 -15.51 -3.14
CA LEU A 967 11.25 -15.91 -3.98
C LEU A 967 11.74 -16.74 -5.17
N ASN A 968 12.83 -16.30 -5.80
CA ASN A 968 13.41 -16.97 -6.96
C ASN A 968 14.90 -16.61 -7.08
N SER A 969 15.71 -17.52 -7.62
CA SER A 969 17.13 -17.27 -7.90
C SER A 969 17.60 -18.04 -9.12
N LYS A 970 18.61 -17.51 -9.82
CA LYS A 970 19.24 -18.17 -10.99
C LYS A 970 20.66 -17.68 -11.20
N LYS A 971 21.43 -18.38 -12.03
CA LYS A 971 22.74 -17.93 -12.51
C LYS A 971 22.63 -17.40 -13.94
N ILE A 972 23.31 -16.30 -14.22
CA ILE A 972 23.30 -15.65 -15.53
C ILE A 972 24.72 -15.44 -16.05
N LYS A 973 24.89 -15.50 -17.36
CA LYS A 973 26.13 -15.06 -18.02
C LYS A 973 25.92 -13.64 -18.52
N ILE A 974 26.84 -12.74 -18.19
CA ILE A 974 26.77 -11.35 -18.63
C ILE A 974 27.96 -11.12 -19.58
N PRO A 975 27.74 -10.69 -20.85
CA PRO A 975 28.83 -10.40 -21.75
C PRO A 975 29.59 -9.14 -21.33
N TYR A 976 30.91 -9.15 -21.54
CA TYR A 976 31.79 -8.00 -21.29
C TYR A 976 31.30 -6.72 -21.98
N ASN A 977 31.23 -5.62 -21.23
CA ASN A 977 30.77 -4.30 -21.69
C ASN A 977 29.41 -4.34 -22.41
N ASN A 978 28.53 -5.24 -21.96
CA ASN A 978 27.18 -5.39 -22.50
C ASN A 978 26.22 -5.80 -21.37
N SER A 979 24.92 -5.80 -21.64
CA SER A 979 23.90 -6.19 -20.67
C SER A 979 23.31 -7.57 -20.95
N THR A 980 22.69 -8.13 -19.92
CA THR A 980 21.79 -9.28 -20.03
C THR A 980 20.48 -8.94 -19.33
N ARG A 981 19.38 -9.01 -20.08
CA ARG A 981 18.03 -8.89 -19.52
C ARG A 981 17.71 -10.13 -18.69
N VAL A 982 17.31 -9.92 -17.45
CA VAL A 982 16.73 -10.93 -16.58
C VAL A 982 15.27 -10.65 -16.35
N SER A 983 14.48 -11.73 -16.24
CA SER A 983 13.10 -11.66 -15.80
C SER A 983 12.81 -12.71 -14.74
N PHE A 984 12.16 -12.34 -13.65
CA PHE A 984 11.67 -13.24 -12.62
C PHE A 984 10.16 -13.24 -12.65
N ASP A 985 9.60 -14.43 -12.87
CA ASP A 985 8.19 -14.69 -12.62
C ASP A 985 8.06 -15.19 -11.17
N PHE A 986 7.20 -14.56 -10.39
CA PHE A 986 6.97 -14.88 -8.98
C PHE A 986 5.53 -14.54 -8.57
N MET A 987 5.09 -15.04 -7.42
CA MET A 987 3.77 -14.76 -6.86
C MET A 987 3.91 -14.24 -5.43
N LEU A 988 3.04 -13.29 -5.06
CA LEU A 988 2.94 -12.79 -3.70
C LEU A 988 1.74 -13.44 -3.02
N ALA A 989 1.99 -14.32 -2.05
CA ALA A 989 0.96 -15.17 -1.45
C ALA A 989 0.11 -14.48 -0.37
N THR A 990 0.52 -13.30 0.10
CA THR A 990 -0.12 -12.60 1.23
C THR A 990 -0.54 -11.20 0.80
N GLN A 991 -1.60 -10.67 1.40
CA GLN A 991 -2.10 -9.32 1.11
C GLN A 991 -1.15 -8.24 1.65
N GLY A 992 -1.05 -7.11 0.95
CA GLY A 992 -0.42 -5.90 1.44
C GLY A 992 0.72 -5.38 0.56
N SER A 993 1.49 -4.46 1.15
CA SER A 993 2.70 -3.91 0.56
C SER A 993 3.86 -4.87 0.82
N HIS A 994 4.51 -5.33 -0.25
CA HIS A 994 5.65 -6.24 -0.17
C HIS A 994 6.91 -5.53 -0.64
N ARG A 995 7.91 -5.48 0.24
CA ARG A 995 9.25 -5.02 -0.16
C ARG A 995 9.96 -6.15 -0.89
N LEU A 996 10.38 -5.88 -2.11
CA LEU A 996 11.14 -6.79 -2.96
C LEU A 996 12.57 -6.29 -3.06
N LYS A 997 13.52 -7.21 -2.96
CA LYS A 997 14.96 -6.99 -3.17
C LYS A 997 15.40 -7.83 -4.36
N LEU A 998 15.87 -7.18 -5.42
CA LEU A 998 16.66 -7.82 -6.47
C LEU A 998 18.13 -7.68 -6.12
N ASP A 999 18.86 -8.79 -6.07
CA ASP A 999 20.25 -8.84 -5.60
C ASP A 999 21.09 -9.67 -6.58
N ILE A 1000 22.03 -9.03 -7.29
CA ILE A 1000 23.05 -9.72 -8.09
C ILE A 1000 24.28 -9.99 -7.24
N ASP A 1001 24.96 -11.08 -7.55
CA ASP A 1001 25.98 -11.67 -6.69
C ASP A 1001 25.53 -11.88 -5.24
N ASN A 1002 24.31 -12.40 -5.08
CA ASN A 1002 23.67 -12.61 -3.78
C ASN A 1002 24.43 -13.58 -2.83
N LEU A 1003 25.47 -14.26 -3.32
CA LEU A 1003 26.36 -15.15 -2.57
C LEU A 1003 27.75 -14.53 -2.33
N ASN A 1004 27.96 -13.30 -2.78
CA ASN A 1004 29.22 -12.56 -2.78
C ASN A 1004 30.39 -13.43 -3.31
N GLU A 1005 30.20 -14.00 -4.51
CA GLU A 1005 31.13 -14.90 -5.19
C GLU A 1005 32.06 -14.17 -6.16
N VAL A 1006 31.76 -12.92 -6.51
CA VAL A 1006 32.54 -12.07 -7.43
C VAL A 1006 33.12 -10.92 -6.63
N ALA A 1007 34.41 -10.69 -6.83
CA ALA A 1007 35.08 -9.58 -6.17
C ALA A 1007 34.86 -8.32 -7.01
N GLU A 1008 34.15 -7.33 -6.45
CA GLU A 1008 33.73 -6.12 -7.14
C GLU A 1008 34.20 -4.84 -6.44
N SER A 1009 34.33 -3.77 -7.21
CA SER A 1009 34.73 -2.46 -6.65
C SER A 1009 33.54 -1.75 -6.00
N HIS A 1010 32.31 -1.99 -6.47
CA HIS A 1010 31.11 -1.25 -6.06
C HIS A 1010 29.88 -2.12 -5.76
N GLU A 1011 29.93 -3.01 -4.76
CA GLU A 1011 28.80 -3.92 -4.42
C GLU A 1011 27.44 -3.25 -4.14
N LEU A 1012 27.37 -1.93 -3.89
CA LEU A 1012 26.09 -1.24 -3.65
C LEU A 1012 25.20 -1.16 -4.91
N ASN A 1013 25.78 -1.22 -6.11
CA ASN A 1013 25.03 -1.23 -7.36
C ASN A 1013 24.45 -2.62 -7.72
N ASN A 1014 24.67 -3.61 -6.84
CA ASN A 1014 24.18 -4.98 -7.00
C ASN A 1014 22.76 -5.19 -6.48
N THR A 1015 22.21 -4.23 -5.73
CA THR A 1015 20.89 -4.36 -5.13
C THR A 1015 19.95 -3.28 -5.65
N VAL A 1016 18.73 -3.68 -6.02
CA VAL A 1016 17.61 -2.75 -6.18
C VAL A 1016 16.48 -3.18 -5.25
N ASN A 1017 15.94 -2.22 -4.50
CA ASN A 1017 14.74 -2.41 -3.70
C ASN A 1017 13.54 -1.76 -4.39
N LEU A 1018 12.41 -2.45 -4.37
CA LEU A 1018 11.16 -2.01 -4.97
C LEU A 1018 9.98 -2.48 -4.11
N THR A 1019 8.82 -1.86 -4.29
CA THR A 1019 7.60 -2.23 -3.58
C THR A 1019 6.59 -2.76 -4.58
N ALA A 1020 6.00 -3.92 -4.28
CA ALA A 1020 4.88 -4.47 -5.03
C ALA A 1020 3.65 -4.58 -4.14
N PHE A 1021 2.48 -4.33 -4.71
CA PHE A 1021 1.21 -4.38 -4.00
C PHE A 1021 0.40 -5.59 -4.46
N SER A 1022 -0.02 -6.42 -3.51
CA SER A 1022 -0.96 -7.51 -3.78
C SER A 1022 -2.24 -7.32 -2.96
N ARG A 1023 -3.37 -7.21 -3.65
CA ARG A 1023 -4.70 -7.09 -3.04
C ARG A 1023 -5.40 -8.46 -3.00
N ARG A 1024 -6.34 -8.63 -2.08
CA ARG A 1024 -7.19 -9.83 -2.09
C ARG A 1024 -8.10 -9.76 -3.32
N ASP A 1025 -8.44 -10.91 -3.87
CA ASP A 1025 -9.62 -10.97 -4.74
C ASP A 1025 -10.87 -10.67 -3.90
N GLU A 1026 -11.71 -9.78 -4.40
CA GLU A 1026 -12.96 -9.37 -3.77
C GLU A 1026 -14.16 -9.64 -4.70
N GLU A 1027 -13.93 -10.19 -5.90
CA GLU A 1027 -14.98 -10.47 -6.88
C GLU A 1027 -15.34 -11.96 -6.86
N PRO A 1028 -16.62 -12.34 -6.83
CA PRO A 1028 -17.03 -13.73 -6.93
C PRO A 1028 -16.86 -14.29 -8.35
N PRO A 1029 -16.69 -15.62 -8.53
CA PRO A 1029 -16.55 -16.23 -9.85
C PRO A 1029 -17.81 -16.03 -10.68
N SER A 1030 -17.71 -15.78 -11.99
CA SER A 1030 -18.86 -15.75 -12.90
C SER A 1030 -19.11 -17.11 -13.55
N ILE A 1031 -20.38 -17.42 -13.80
CA ILE A 1031 -20.82 -18.73 -14.30
C ILE A 1031 -21.62 -18.51 -15.59
N GLN A 1032 -21.25 -19.19 -16.66
CA GLN A 1032 -22.03 -19.27 -17.89
C GLN A 1032 -22.54 -20.70 -18.09
N ILE A 1033 -23.75 -20.85 -18.62
CA ILE A 1033 -24.36 -22.15 -18.94
C ILE A 1033 -24.64 -22.25 -20.44
N PHE A 1034 -24.32 -23.41 -21.00
CA PHE A 1034 -24.70 -23.80 -22.34
C PHE A 1034 -25.46 -25.12 -22.28
N VAL A 1035 -26.55 -25.21 -23.03
CA VAL A 1035 -27.36 -26.42 -23.23
C VAL A 1035 -27.30 -26.73 -24.72
N ASP A 1036 -26.81 -27.91 -25.08
CA ASP A 1036 -26.61 -28.34 -26.47
C ASP A 1036 -25.84 -27.29 -27.31
N SER A 1037 -24.78 -26.72 -26.71
CA SER A 1037 -23.90 -25.68 -27.29
C SER A 1037 -24.53 -24.29 -27.49
N LYS A 1038 -25.65 -23.98 -26.84
CA LYS A 1038 -26.33 -22.67 -26.90
C LYS A 1038 -26.63 -22.13 -25.52
N THR A 1039 -26.67 -20.81 -25.37
CA THR A 1039 -27.16 -20.18 -24.14
C THR A 1039 -28.68 -20.32 -24.09
N PRO A 1040 -29.26 -21.04 -23.11
CA PRO A 1040 -30.69 -21.26 -23.02
C PRO A 1040 -31.45 -19.99 -22.59
N LEU A 1041 -32.69 -19.82 -23.05
CA LEU A 1041 -33.64 -18.88 -22.47
C LEU A 1041 -34.39 -19.53 -21.30
N ASN A 1042 -34.84 -18.73 -20.33
CA ASN A 1042 -35.69 -19.25 -19.24
C ASN A 1042 -36.97 -19.87 -19.80
N ASN A 1043 -37.33 -21.05 -19.29
CA ASN A 1043 -38.47 -21.85 -19.71
C ASN A 1043 -38.42 -22.34 -21.18
N GLU A 1044 -37.24 -22.32 -21.81
CA GLU A 1044 -37.05 -22.87 -23.14
C GLU A 1044 -37.23 -24.40 -23.18
N TYR A 1045 -37.76 -24.91 -24.29
CA TYR A 1045 -37.86 -26.35 -24.49
C TYR A 1045 -36.52 -26.92 -24.93
N ILE A 1046 -36.12 -28.00 -24.27
CA ILE A 1046 -34.86 -28.70 -24.53
C ILE A 1046 -35.09 -30.20 -24.72
N SER A 1047 -34.02 -30.91 -25.13
CA SER A 1047 -34.02 -32.37 -25.19
C SER A 1047 -34.25 -32.99 -23.80
N ALA A 1048 -34.77 -34.21 -23.77
CA ALA A 1048 -34.87 -35.01 -22.54
C ALA A 1048 -33.49 -35.52 -22.05
N THR A 1049 -32.47 -35.48 -22.91
CA THR A 1049 -31.08 -35.87 -22.60
C THR A 1049 -30.13 -34.77 -23.11
N PRO A 1050 -30.16 -33.56 -22.52
CA PRO A 1050 -29.33 -32.45 -22.98
C PRO A 1050 -27.86 -32.63 -22.56
N LEU A 1051 -26.95 -32.07 -23.34
CA LEU A 1051 -25.57 -31.83 -22.90
C LEU A 1051 -25.48 -30.44 -22.28
N ILE A 1052 -25.20 -30.37 -20.97
CA ILE A 1052 -25.06 -29.11 -20.24
C ILE A 1052 -23.57 -28.86 -19.98
N LEU A 1053 -23.09 -27.68 -20.34
CA LEU A 1053 -21.74 -27.20 -20.06
C LEU A 1053 -21.84 -25.95 -19.19
N TYR A 1054 -21.23 -25.98 -18.02
CA TYR A 1054 -20.96 -24.79 -17.22
C TYR A 1054 -19.53 -24.33 -17.48
N GLU A 1055 -19.35 -23.04 -17.75
CA GLU A 1055 -18.05 -22.38 -17.83
C GLU A 1055 -17.92 -21.43 -16.64
N ILE A 1056 -16.85 -21.59 -15.86
CA ILE A 1056 -16.59 -20.83 -14.64
C ILE A 1056 -15.40 -19.93 -14.87
N TYR A 1057 -15.65 -18.63 -14.81
CA TYR A 1057 -14.63 -17.60 -14.96
C TYR A 1057 -14.34 -16.94 -13.62
N ASP A 1058 -13.07 -16.66 -13.35
CA ASP A 1058 -12.62 -16.01 -12.13
C ASP A 1058 -11.39 -15.15 -12.44
N ASP A 1059 -11.34 -13.97 -11.82
CA ASP A 1059 -10.22 -13.04 -11.91
C ASP A 1059 -9.03 -13.57 -11.09
N SER A 1060 -9.32 -14.28 -10.00
CA SER A 1060 -8.36 -15.03 -9.22
C SER A 1060 -7.56 -16.00 -10.11
N PRO A 1061 -6.23 -16.02 -10.00
CA PRO A 1061 -5.39 -17.04 -10.63
C PRO A 1061 -5.48 -18.40 -9.91
N ALA A 1062 -6.20 -18.49 -8.78
CA ALA A 1062 -6.33 -19.73 -8.04
C ALA A 1062 -7.18 -20.75 -8.82
N ALA A 1063 -6.69 -21.97 -8.91
CA ALA A 1063 -7.38 -23.02 -9.64
C ALA A 1063 -8.59 -23.55 -8.86
N ILE A 1064 -9.78 -23.59 -9.48
CA ILE A 1064 -11.01 -24.14 -8.89
C ILE A 1064 -11.15 -25.62 -9.30
N GLN A 1065 -10.36 -26.48 -8.66
CA GLN A 1065 -10.29 -27.92 -9.02
C GLN A 1065 -10.94 -28.84 -7.99
N ASP A 1066 -11.25 -28.33 -6.80
CA ASP A 1066 -11.90 -29.11 -5.77
C ASP A 1066 -13.40 -29.23 -6.06
N THR A 1067 -13.88 -30.45 -6.26
CA THR A 1067 -15.32 -30.74 -6.43
C THR A 1067 -16.18 -30.24 -5.26
N SER A 1068 -15.62 -30.01 -4.06
CA SER A 1068 -16.37 -29.42 -2.93
C SER A 1068 -16.78 -27.97 -3.16
N ASN A 1069 -16.09 -27.28 -4.07
CA ASN A 1069 -16.36 -25.89 -4.42
C ASN A 1069 -17.59 -25.73 -5.32
N PHE A 1070 -18.14 -26.83 -5.83
CA PHE A 1070 -19.28 -26.84 -6.73
C PHE A 1070 -20.45 -27.56 -6.06
N VAL A 1071 -21.58 -26.88 -5.97
CA VAL A 1071 -22.83 -27.44 -5.44
C VAL A 1071 -23.90 -27.36 -6.52
N LEU A 1072 -24.13 -28.48 -7.22
CA LEU A 1072 -25.11 -28.57 -8.30
C LEU A 1072 -26.42 -29.21 -7.80
N TYR A 1073 -27.55 -28.66 -8.24
CA TYR A 1073 -28.89 -29.16 -8.01
C TYR A 1073 -29.64 -29.32 -9.34
N LEU A 1074 -30.36 -30.43 -9.45
CA LEU A 1074 -31.40 -30.64 -10.47
C LEU A 1074 -32.72 -30.89 -9.72
N ASP A 1075 -33.72 -30.05 -9.95
CA ASP A 1075 -35.05 -30.12 -9.31
C ASP A 1075 -34.96 -30.19 -7.78
N ASN A 1076 -34.15 -29.30 -7.19
CA ASN A 1076 -33.87 -29.23 -5.75
C ASN A 1076 -33.18 -30.47 -5.16
N LYS A 1077 -32.68 -31.39 -5.99
CA LYS A 1077 -31.87 -32.53 -5.55
C LYS A 1077 -30.41 -32.28 -5.88
N ARG A 1078 -29.56 -32.34 -4.85
CA ARG A 1078 -28.11 -32.19 -5.02
C ARG A 1078 -27.54 -33.33 -5.85
N ILE A 1079 -26.77 -32.99 -6.88
CA ILE A 1079 -25.99 -33.93 -7.69
C ILE A 1079 -24.54 -33.87 -7.23
N TYR A 1080 -23.90 -35.02 -7.11
CA TYR A 1080 -22.51 -35.15 -6.66
C TYR A 1080 -21.65 -35.68 -7.81
N PHE A 1081 -20.40 -35.21 -7.93
CA PHE A 1081 -19.44 -35.63 -8.96
C PHE A 1081 -19.12 -37.14 -8.96
N ASN A 1082 -19.42 -37.85 -7.88
CA ASN A 1082 -19.21 -39.29 -7.75
C ASN A 1082 -20.50 -40.12 -7.98
N SER A 1083 -21.58 -39.50 -8.47
CA SER A 1083 -22.81 -40.21 -8.78
C SER A 1083 -22.64 -41.08 -10.02
N PRO A 1084 -23.12 -42.34 -10.04
CA PRO A 1084 -23.05 -43.21 -11.22
C PRO A 1084 -23.99 -42.80 -12.36
N GLN A 1085 -25.01 -41.97 -12.07
CA GLN A 1085 -25.91 -41.29 -13.01
C GLN A 1085 -26.55 -40.08 -12.29
N PRO A 1086 -26.84 -38.96 -12.97
CA PRO A 1086 -26.32 -38.60 -14.29
C PRO A 1086 -24.79 -38.42 -14.30
N ASP A 1087 -24.16 -38.59 -15.46
CA ASP A 1087 -22.71 -38.44 -15.60
C ASP A 1087 -22.32 -36.96 -15.53
N MET A 1088 -21.32 -36.66 -14.70
CA MET A 1088 -20.81 -35.30 -14.49
C MET A 1088 -19.29 -35.31 -14.40
N GLU A 1089 -18.64 -34.44 -15.17
CA GLU A 1089 -17.18 -34.33 -15.25
C GLU A 1089 -16.73 -32.89 -14.97
N LEU A 1090 -15.80 -32.73 -14.04
CA LEU A 1090 -15.08 -31.46 -13.82
C LEU A 1090 -13.83 -31.44 -14.70
N LEU A 1091 -13.72 -30.42 -15.54
CA LEU A 1091 -12.58 -30.16 -16.40
C LEU A 1091 -11.89 -28.88 -15.91
N PRO A 1092 -10.77 -28.99 -15.17
CA PRO A 1092 -9.96 -27.83 -14.79
C PRO A 1092 -9.48 -27.05 -16.02
N LYS A 1093 -9.57 -25.72 -15.97
CA LYS A 1093 -9.09 -24.82 -17.02
C LYS A 1093 -8.17 -23.76 -16.44
N ASN A 1094 -7.28 -23.23 -17.29
CA ASN A 1094 -6.33 -22.17 -16.95
C ASN A 1094 -6.06 -21.32 -18.20
N GLU A 1095 -7.12 -20.87 -18.86
CA GLU A 1095 -7.05 -20.05 -20.08
C GLU A 1095 -7.76 -18.72 -19.82
N ASP A 1096 -7.03 -17.60 -19.89
CA ASP A 1096 -7.48 -16.26 -19.47
C ASP A 1096 -8.10 -16.26 -18.05
N LYS A 1097 -9.41 -16.03 -17.96
CA LYS A 1097 -10.22 -16.07 -16.73
C LYS A 1097 -10.97 -17.39 -16.55
N LEU A 1098 -11.00 -18.30 -17.54
CA LEU A 1098 -11.72 -19.59 -17.43
C LEU A 1098 -10.94 -20.54 -16.50
N ARG A 1099 -11.52 -20.85 -15.33
CA ARG A 1099 -10.90 -21.68 -14.27
C ARG A 1099 -11.42 -23.10 -14.21
N ALA A 1100 -12.67 -23.32 -14.63
CA ALA A 1100 -13.24 -24.66 -14.66
C ALA A 1100 -14.34 -24.76 -15.71
N GLN A 1101 -14.54 -25.97 -16.20
CA GLN A 1101 -15.71 -26.37 -16.96
C GLN A 1101 -16.37 -27.57 -16.26
N ILE A 1102 -17.70 -27.62 -16.23
CA ILE A 1102 -18.43 -28.80 -15.78
C ILE A 1102 -19.30 -29.29 -16.92
N LEU A 1103 -19.08 -30.53 -17.33
CA LEU A 1103 -19.93 -31.24 -18.28
C LEU A 1103 -20.96 -32.06 -17.50
N PHE A 1104 -22.23 -31.95 -17.87
CA PHE A 1104 -23.36 -32.55 -17.15
C PHE A 1104 -24.41 -33.08 -18.13
N GLU A 1105 -24.68 -34.38 -18.10
CA GLU A 1105 -25.63 -35.05 -19.01
C GLU A 1105 -26.81 -35.68 -18.24
N PRO A 1106 -27.85 -34.92 -17.90
CA PRO A 1106 -29.00 -35.44 -17.16
C PRO A 1106 -30.05 -36.14 -18.02
N ASP A 1107 -30.69 -37.17 -17.46
CA ASP A 1107 -31.96 -37.71 -17.98
C ASP A 1107 -33.13 -36.94 -17.35
N LEU A 1108 -33.78 -36.10 -18.16
CA LEU A 1108 -34.89 -35.25 -17.73
C LEU A 1108 -36.24 -35.87 -18.13
N THR A 1109 -37.19 -35.87 -17.18
CA THR A 1109 -38.57 -36.30 -17.43
C THR A 1109 -39.38 -35.20 -18.13
N PRO A 1110 -40.55 -35.47 -18.73
CA PRO A 1110 -41.43 -34.39 -19.15
C PRO A 1110 -41.86 -33.50 -17.97
N GLY A 1111 -41.69 -32.18 -18.09
CA GLY A 1111 -41.98 -31.22 -17.02
C GLY A 1111 -41.11 -29.97 -17.07
N ASN A 1112 -41.27 -29.11 -16.07
CA ASN A 1112 -40.36 -28.00 -15.80
C ASN A 1112 -39.23 -28.52 -14.93
N HIS A 1113 -38.01 -28.14 -15.29
CA HIS A 1113 -36.78 -28.50 -14.59
C HIS A 1113 -36.03 -27.25 -14.16
N ILE A 1114 -35.45 -27.31 -12.97
CA ILE A 1114 -34.61 -26.23 -12.45
C ILE A 1114 -33.20 -26.78 -12.25
N LEU A 1115 -32.25 -26.21 -12.98
CA LEU A 1115 -30.84 -26.40 -12.73
C LEU A 1115 -30.34 -25.27 -11.85
N SER A 1116 -29.60 -25.60 -10.80
CA SER A 1116 -28.89 -24.60 -10.01
C SER A 1116 -27.46 -25.07 -9.76
N ILE A 1117 -26.51 -24.17 -9.90
CA ILE A 1117 -25.12 -24.41 -9.51
C ILE A 1117 -24.64 -23.25 -8.63
N GLU A 1118 -24.03 -23.59 -7.50
CA GLU A 1118 -23.24 -22.65 -6.69
C GLU A 1118 -21.76 -23.01 -6.87
N VAL A 1119 -20.95 -21.99 -7.12
CA VAL A 1119 -19.50 -22.10 -7.26
C VAL A 1119 -18.86 -21.23 -6.18
N THR A 1120 -17.94 -21.82 -5.42
CA THR A 1120 -17.10 -21.12 -4.45
C THR A 1120 -15.68 -21.02 -5.02
N ASP A 1121 -15.11 -19.84 -5.04
CA ASP A 1121 -13.71 -19.66 -5.43
C ASP A 1121 -12.74 -20.16 -4.33
N ALA A 1122 -11.44 -19.99 -4.55
CA ALA A 1122 -10.42 -20.34 -3.57
C ALA A 1122 -10.39 -19.41 -2.34
N PHE A 1123 -11.04 -18.25 -2.40
CA PHE A 1123 -11.05 -17.23 -1.36
C PHE A 1123 -12.35 -17.19 -0.54
N GLY A 1124 -13.29 -18.07 -0.85
CA GLY A 1124 -14.58 -18.25 -0.17
C GLY A 1124 -15.72 -17.42 -0.74
N TYR A 1125 -15.51 -16.64 -1.81
CA TYR A 1125 -16.56 -15.92 -2.50
C TYR A 1125 -17.38 -16.88 -3.35
N LYS A 1126 -18.69 -16.63 -3.40
CA LYS A 1126 -19.65 -17.54 -4.01
C LYS A 1126 -20.44 -16.83 -5.08
N ASN A 1127 -20.71 -17.54 -6.16
CA ASN A 1127 -21.74 -17.16 -7.11
C ASN A 1127 -22.65 -18.34 -7.40
N ASN A 1128 -23.87 -18.03 -7.80
CA ASN A 1128 -24.88 -19.01 -8.10
C ASN A 1128 -25.56 -18.68 -9.42
N LEU A 1129 -25.83 -19.71 -10.21
CA LEU A 1129 -26.61 -19.64 -11.43
C LEU A 1129 -27.83 -20.53 -11.29
N LEU A 1130 -29.00 -20.02 -11.67
CA LEU A 1130 -30.25 -20.77 -11.76
C LEU A 1130 -30.75 -20.69 -13.21
N GLN A 1131 -31.07 -21.85 -13.79
CA GLN A 1131 -31.61 -21.95 -15.14
C GLN A 1131 -32.89 -22.79 -15.12
N GLU A 1132 -33.98 -22.19 -15.59
CA GLU A 1132 -35.25 -22.89 -15.79
C GLU A 1132 -35.33 -23.47 -17.21
N LEU A 1133 -35.66 -24.75 -17.31
CA LEU A 1133 -35.72 -25.51 -18.55
C LEU A 1133 -37.02 -26.30 -18.63
N LYS A 1134 -37.46 -26.62 -19.83
CA LYS A 1134 -38.70 -27.37 -20.03
C LYS A 1134 -38.47 -28.57 -20.95
N VAL A 1135 -38.95 -29.73 -20.52
CA VAL A 1135 -38.98 -30.93 -21.36
C VAL A 1135 -40.41 -31.26 -21.69
N ALA A 1136 -40.72 -31.36 -22.97
CA ALA A 1136 -42.09 -31.57 -23.40
C ALA A 1136 -42.53 -33.02 -23.31
N GLU A 1137 -43.78 -33.23 -22.88
CA GLU A 1137 -44.43 -34.55 -22.93
C GLU A 1137 -44.80 -34.95 -24.37
N ASN A 1138 -45.20 -33.98 -25.18
CA ASN A 1138 -45.69 -34.20 -26.54
C ASN A 1138 -45.01 -33.27 -27.55
N PHE A 1139 -44.73 -33.82 -28.73
CA PHE A 1139 -44.32 -33.06 -29.91
C PHE A 1139 -45.45 -32.13 -30.35
N ALA A 1140 -45.18 -30.83 -30.33
CA ALA A 1140 -46.12 -29.76 -30.57
C ALA A 1140 -45.39 -28.56 -31.19
N LEU A 1141 -46.18 -27.73 -31.86
CA LEU A 1141 -45.77 -26.50 -32.51
C LEU A 1141 -46.63 -25.37 -31.94
N TYR A 1142 -46.01 -24.32 -31.41
CA TYR A 1142 -46.72 -23.22 -30.75
C TYR A 1142 -46.06 -21.85 -31.05
N ASP A 1143 -46.79 -20.78 -30.73
CA ASP A 1143 -46.43 -19.37 -31.01
C ASP A 1143 -45.96 -19.11 -32.44
N VAL A 1144 -46.69 -19.71 -33.38
CA VAL A 1144 -46.45 -19.54 -34.81
C VAL A 1144 -46.93 -18.17 -35.25
N LEU A 1145 -45.98 -17.34 -35.67
CA LEU A 1145 -46.22 -15.98 -36.12
C LEU A 1145 -45.49 -15.75 -37.43
N ASN A 1146 -45.85 -14.67 -38.12
CA ASN A 1146 -45.02 -14.11 -39.16
C ASN A 1146 -44.86 -12.61 -38.90
N TYR A 1147 -43.62 -12.11 -38.95
CA TYR A 1147 -43.31 -10.71 -38.68
C TYR A 1147 -42.24 -10.20 -39.64
N PRO A 1148 -42.37 -8.98 -40.21
CA PRO A 1148 -43.54 -8.10 -40.11
C PRO A 1148 -44.80 -8.66 -40.78
N ASN A 1149 -45.98 -8.26 -40.30
CA ASN A 1149 -47.29 -8.60 -40.90
C ASN A 1149 -48.31 -7.48 -40.59
N PRO A 1150 -48.73 -6.66 -41.58
CA PRO A 1150 -48.44 -6.75 -43.01
C PRO A 1150 -46.96 -6.46 -43.37
N PHE A 1151 -46.51 -6.94 -44.53
CA PHE A 1151 -45.16 -6.71 -45.04
C PHE A 1151 -45.15 -6.35 -46.53
N SER A 1152 -44.10 -5.66 -46.99
CA SER A 1152 -43.96 -5.20 -48.38
C SER A 1152 -43.02 -6.06 -49.22
N SER A 1153 -41.87 -6.45 -48.69
CA SER A 1153 -40.85 -7.25 -49.41
C SER A 1153 -40.69 -8.67 -48.85
N GLU A 1154 -40.57 -8.81 -47.54
CA GLU A 1154 -40.26 -10.09 -46.88
C GLU A 1154 -40.92 -10.19 -45.50
N THR A 1155 -41.09 -11.41 -45.01
CA THR A 1155 -41.57 -11.71 -43.65
C THR A 1155 -40.80 -12.91 -43.12
N VAL A 1156 -40.68 -13.03 -41.80
CA VAL A 1156 -40.08 -14.20 -41.17
C VAL A 1156 -41.17 -14.96 -40.44
N PHE A 1157 -41.31 -16.25 -40.75
CA PHE A 1157 -42.13 -17.16 -39.96
C PHE A 1157 -41.35 -17.60 -38.73
N THR A 1158 -41.92 -17.37 -37.55
CA THR A 1158 -41.31 -17.73 -36.28
C THR A 1158 -42.21 -18.74 -35.58
N PHE A 1159 -41.65 -19.76 -34.95
CA PHE A 1159 -42.40 -20.76 -34.19
C PHE A 1159 -41.50 -21.47 -33.20
N PHE A 1160 -42.10 -22.17 -32.25
CA PHE A 1160 -41.35 -23.05 -31.34
C PHE A 1160 -41.67 -24.51 -31.57
N LEU A 1161 -40.67 -25.37 -31.41
CA LEU A 1161 -40.80 -26.82 -31.39
C LEU A 1161 -40.53 -27.36 -30.00
N THR A 1162 -41.44 -28.19 -29.50
CA THR A 1162 -41.32 -28.75 -28.15
C THR A 1162 -40.37 -29.95 -28.05
N GLN A 1163 -40.04 -30.60 -29.18
CA GLN A 1163 -39.09 -31.72 -29.31
C GLN A 1163 -38.46 -31.69 -30.71
N GLU A 1164 -37.39 -32.48 -30.94
CA GLU A 1164 -36.67 -32.52 -32.21
C GLU A 1164 -37.59 -32.95 -33.36
N ALA A 1165 -37.61 -32.19 -34.45
CA ALA A 1165 -38.37 -32.53 -35.66
C ALA A 1165 -37.43 -33.12 -36.73
N GLN A 1166 -37.91 -34.13 -37.47
CA GLN A 1166 -37.19 -34.64 -38.65
C GLN A 1166 -37.26 -33.67 -39.83
N SER A 1167 -38.32 -32.87 -39.90
CA SER A 1167 -38.50 -31.86 -40.95
C SER A 1167 -39.55 -30.83 -40.54
N VAL A 1168 -39.34 -29.58 -40.93
CA VAL A 1168 -40.37 -28.52 -40.96
C VAL A 1168 -40.58 -28.03 -42.38
N GLN A 1169 -41.84 -27.86 -42.77
CA GLN A 1169 -42.24 -27.28 -44.04
C GLN A 1169 -43.27 -26.17 -43.83
N ILE A 1170 -43.14 -25.04 -44.54
CA ILE A 1170 -44.15 -23.98 -44.57
C ILE A 1170 -44.77 -23.93 -45.96
N LYS A 1171 -46.06 -24.21 -46.05
CA LYS A 1171 -46.83 -24.16 -47.30
C LYS A 1171 -47.67 -22.90 -47.37
N ILE A 1172 -47.58 -22.16 -48.47
CA ILE A 1172 -48.26 -20.86 -48.64
C ILE A 1172 -49.30 -20.99 -49.73
N PHE A 1173 -50.50 -20.46 -49.49
CA PHE A 1173 -51.69 -20.62 -50.32
C PHE A 1173 -52.39 -19.27 -50.56
N THR A 1174 -53.14 -19.17 -51.66
CA THR A 1174 -54.14 -18.12 -51.84
C THR A 1174 -55.32 -18.31 -50.89
N VAL A 1175 -56.17 -17.28 -50.71
CA VAL A 1175 -57.44 -17.40 -49.98
C VAL A 1175 -58.43 -18.42 -50.58
N THR A 1176 -58.25 -18.78 -51.86
CA THR A 1176 -59.03 -19.82 -52.55
C THR A 1176 -58.45 -21.23 -52.37
N GLY A 1177 -57.33 -21.37 -51.66
CA GLY A 1177 -56.69 -22.67 -51.36
C GLY A 1177 -55.71 -23.17 -52.43
N LYS A 1178 -55.33 -22.35 -53.42
CA LYS A 1178 -54.28 -22.71 -54.40
C LYS A 1178 -52.91 -22.64 -53.71
N LEU A 1179 -52.13 -23.71 -53.73
CA LEU A 1179 -50.74 -23.72 -53.26
C LEU A 1179 -49.86 -22.84 -54.15
N ILE A 1180 -49.05 -21.99 -53.53
CA ILE A 1180 -48.24 -20.95 -54.17
C ILE A 1180 -46.75 -21.17 -53.93
N GLN A 1181 -46.35 -21.53 -52.70
CA GLN A 1181 -44.95 -21.75 -52.35
C GLN A 1181 -44.82 -22.81 -51.25
N VAL A 1182 -43.70 -23.54 -51.25
CA VAL A 1182 -43.29 -24.44 -50.16
C VAL A 1182 -41.88 -24.06 -49.72
N LEU A 1183 -41.75 -23.68 -48.46
CA LEU A 1183 -40.45 -23.46 -47.81
C LEU A 1183 -40.08 -24.77 -47.10
N GLU A 1184 -38.97 -25.38 -47.52
CA GLU A 1184 -38.49 -26.67 -47.04
C GLU A 1184 -36.95 -26.72 -47.00
N ASN A 1185 -36.37 -27.76 -46.39
CA ASN A 1185 -34.93 -27.97 -46.16
C ASN A 1185 -34.28 -27.06 -45.10
N TYR A 1186 -35.04 -26.68 -44.07
CA TYR A 1186 -34.49 -26.06 -42.86
C TYR A 1186 -34.14 -27.15 -41.86
N SER A 1187 -33.04 -26.98 -41.13
CA SER A 1187 -32.71 -27.80 -39.97
C SER A 1187 -33.55 -27.31 -38.79
N PRO A 1188 -34.60 -28.04 -38.38
CA PRO A 1188 -35.42 -27.62 -37.27
C PRO A 1188 -34.67 -27.83 -35.95
N GLU A 1189 -34.81 -26.88 -35.04
CA GLU A 1189 -34.19 -26.93 -33.72
C GLU A 1189 -35.28 -27.08 -32.65
N ILE A 1190 -34.98 -27.73 -31.52
CA ILE A 1190 -35.87 -27.67 -30.35
C ILE A 1190 -35.87 -26.22 -29.85
N GLY A 1191 -37.02 -25.72 -29.40
CA GLY A 1191 -37.16 -24.32 -29.01
C GLY A 1191 -37.45 -23.43 -30.22
N TYR A 1192 -36.88 -22.23 -30.22
CA TYR A 1192 -37.22 -21.17 -31.17
C TYR A 1192 -36.67 -21.42 -32.58
N ASN A 1193 -37.49 -21.21 -33.61
CA ASN A 1193 -37.13 -21.37 -35.01
C ASN A 1193 -37.57 -20.15 -35.84
N GLN A 1194 -36.79 -19.81 -36.87
CA GLN A 1194 -37.11 -18.75 -37.84
C GLN A 1194 -36.91 -19.23 -39.28
N ILE A 1195 -37.90 -18.95 -40.13
CA ILE A 1195 -37.87 -19.28 -41.56
C ILE A 1195 -38.27 -18.04 -42.38
N PRO A 1196 -37.34 -17.40 -43.12
CA PRO A 1196 -37.63 -16.22 -43.91
C PRO A 1196 -38.40 -16.57 -45.20
N TRP A 1197 -39.21 -15.61 -45.66
CA TRP A 1197 -39.90 -15.67 -46.95
C TRP A 1197 -39.88 -14.31 -47.66
N ASP A 1198 -39.49 -14.33 -48.93
CA ASP A 1198 -39.24 -13.17 -49.79
C ASP A 1198 -40.47 -12.71 -50.60
N SER A 1199 -41.68 -13.15 -50.23
CA SER A 1199 -42.95 -12.84 -50.91
C SER A 1199 -43.08 -13.36 -52.35
N ARG A 1200 -42.23 -14.31 -52.78
CA ARG A 1200 -42.29 -14.93 -54.11
C ARG A 1200 -42.97 -16.30 -54.10
N ASP A 1201 -43.54 -16.66 -55.24
CA ASP A 1201 -44.05 -18.01 -55.49
C ASP A 1201 -42.94 -18.98 -55.94
N HIS A 1202 -43.32 -20.23 -56.21
CA HIS A 1202 -42.39 -21.28 -56.64
C HIS A 1202 -41.67 -20.98 -57.96
N ASP A 1203 -42.26 -20.16 -58.84
CA ASP A 1203 -41.68 -19.76 -60.13
C ASP A 1203 -40.85 -18.46 -60.00
N PHE A 1204 -40.61 -18.00 -58.77
CA PHE A 1204 -39.91 -16.78 -58.38
C PHE A 1204 -40.63 -15.47 -58.76
N ASP A 1205 -41.91 -15.55 -59.09
CA ASP A 1205 -42.74 -14.37 -59.38
C ASP A 1205 -43.20 -13.69 -58.09
N LEU A 1206 -43.25 -12.35 -58.12
CA LEU A 1206 -43.71 -11.54 -56.98
C LEU A 1206 -45.23 -11.64 -56.82
N LEU A 1207 -45.68 -11.95 -55.60
CA LEU A 1207 -47.10 -12.06 -55.28
C LEU A 1207 -47.80 -10.70 -55.15
N ALA A 1208 -49.03 -10.56 -55.62
CA ALA A 1208 -49.79 -9.30 -55.53
C ALA A 1208 -50.16 -8.90 -54.09
N ASN A 1209 -50.50 -7.63 -53.85
CA ASN A 1209 -51.04 -7.17 -52.57
C ASN A 1209 -52.30 -7.96 -52.21
N GLY A 1210 -52.38 -8.47 -50.98
CA GLY A 1210 -53.49 -9.32 -50.56
C GLY A 1210 -53.18 -10.19 -49.34
N ILE A 1211 -54.17 -10.99 -48.95
CA ILE A 1211 -54.06 -11.95 -47.85
C ILE A 1211 -53.70 -13.32 -48.42
N TYR A 1212 -52.72 -13.97 -47.81
CA TYR A 1212 -52.28 -15.34 -48.09
C TYR A 1212 -52.44 -16.19 -46.83
N LEU A 1213 -52.76 -17.46 -47.01
CA LEU A 1213 -52.80 -18.44 -45.92
C LEU A 1213 -51.49 -19.20 -45.90
N TYR A 1214 -50.87 -19.37 -44.75
CA TYR A 1214 -49.70 -20.24 -44.62
C TYR A 1214 -50.00 -21.38 -43.67
N LYS A 1215 -49.36 -22.52 -43.89
CA LYS A 1215 -49.45 -23.72 -43.07
C LYS A 1215 -48.06 -24.21 -42.70
N VAL A 1216 -47.72 -24.13 -41.42
CA VAL A 1216 -46.47 -24.70 -40.88
C VAL A 1216 -46.75 -26.15 -40.50
N ILE A 1217 -45.90 -27.08 -40.97
CA ILE A 1217 -46.02 -28.52 -40.75
C ILE A 1217 -44.69 -29.02 -40.20
N ALA A 1218 -44.71 -29.52 -38.97
CA ALA A 1218 -43.54 -30.18 -38.37
C ALA A 1218 -43.81 -31.67 -38.22
N LYS A 1219 -42.79 -32.50 -38.50
CA LYS A 1219 -42.88 -33.96 -38.41
C LYS A 1219 -41.83 -34.52 -37.48
N GLN A 1220 -42.22 -35.48 -36.66
CA GLN A 1220 -41.34 -36.27 -35.82
C GLN A 1220 -41.86 -37.71 -35.79
N ASN A 1221 -41.11 -38.64 -36.39
CA ASN A 1221 -41.53 -40.04 -36.54
C ASN A 1221 -42.93 -40.13 -37.17
N ASP A 1222 -43.87 -40.85 -36.54
CA ASP A 1222 -45.27 -40.98 -37.00
C ASP A 1222 -46.16 -39.78 -36.62
N LYS A 1223 -45.65 -38.78 -35.89
CA LYS A 1223 -46.42 -37.61 -35.44
C LYS A 1223 -46.23 -36.43 -36.40
N THR A 1224 -47.34 -35.79 -36.77
CA THR A 1224 -47.37 -34.56 -37.57
C THR A 1224 -48.18 -33.52 -36.83
N VAL A 1225 -47.61 -32.32 -36.63
CA VAL A 1225 -48.31 -31.16 -36.06
C VAL A 1225 -48.35 -30.04 -37.08
N GLU A 1226 -49.47 -29.32 -37.11
CA GLU A 1226 -49.72 -28.29 -38.11
C GLU A 1226 -50.40 -27.05 -37.53
N PHE A 1227 -50.03 -25.89 -38.05
CA PHE A 1227 -50.65 -24.61 -37.74
C PHE A 1227 -50.98 -23.87 -39.02
N ILE A 1228 -52.11 -23.14 -39.05
CA ILE A 1228 -52.53 -22.32 -40.19
C ILE A 1228 -52.65 -20.86 -39.74
N GLY A 1229 -51.92 -19.97 -40.41
CA GLY A 1229 -51.93 -18.53 -40.16
C GLY A 1229 -52.22 -17.70 -41.42
N LYS A 1230 -52.23 -16.38 -41.26
CA LYS A 1230 -52.47 -15.41 -42.33
C LYS A 1230 -51.28 -14.47 -42.50
N ALA A 1231 -50.80 -14.34 -43.72
CA ALA A 1231 -49.75 -13.40 -44.11
C ALA A 1231 -50.35 -12.33 -45.04
N ALA A 1232 -50.20 -11.04 -44.71
CA ALA A 1232 -50.72 -9.93 -45.49
C ALA A 1232 -49.60 -9.19 -46.22
N ILE A 1233 -49.68 -9.13 -47.55
CA ILE A 1233 -48.75 -8.37 -48.39
C ILE A 1233 -49.37 -7.00 -48.68
N ALA A 1234 -48.65 -5.94 -48.30
CA ALA A 1234 -49.01 -4.54 -48.52
C ALA A 1234 -47.79 -3.76 -49.03
N ARG A 1235 -47.67 -3.68 -50.36
CA ARG A 1235 -46.63 -2.91 -51.08
C ARG A 1235 -47.08 -1.52 -51.46
#